data_AF-A0A3M6UJW9-F1
#
_entry.id   AF-A0A3M6UJW9-F1
#
_cell.length_a   1.000
_cell.length_b   1.000
_cell.length_c   1.000
_cell.angle_alpha   90.00
_cell.angle_beta   90.00
_cell.angle_gamma   90.00
#
_symmetry.space_group_name_H-M   'P 1'
#
loop_
_entity.id
_entity.type
_entity.pdbx_description
1 polymer ?
#
loop_
_entity_poly.entity_id
_entity_poly.type
_entity_poly.pdbx_seq_one_letter_code
_entity_poly.pdbx_strand_id
1 'polypeptide(L)'
;MAEPRGDAYKKSPQSDGAKREQGVSRAILAALIAALGPVSFGYCIGYSSSALEDLQNADYSSVVRLSADQGSWFSSLITVGAIFGSPLAGWAIDKLGRKSTIMLCVVPFVLGWLLIGFAQNLAMLYSGRVISGLACGVISVTAPVYISETAPPRLRGTLGTFNQMGIVSGILFSFITGHALNWYWCAIIGTGFPTCLLILMIFMPETVCWLLARGKEKRAYMTAWWLRGPNADVEKEIMEIKDSLENKERMSIKEFAKPSLLRPFAISLALHFFQQSTGINAVMFYCATIFQKAGFQNKSTMVPILIGIIQVVAAALSVIMISHAGRRFLLIVGGVGMSISLFSLGSYFYISENSLSKNSTVTYYDFSWVAVTSVAVYIVAFGMTWGPCAWLIMSEIFPVKARGIASGNATLFNWTCAFTITKTFPFFINTLTAAGTFWLYGSQAIMAVFFVYVCVPETEGKSLEKIQMLFEGKGKKERDSIELPIRETYSNEIVQNVRVGRAILATFIAALGPLSFGYCMGYSSSALEDLVHQSSSASATGLTDGQGSWFSSLVTIGAIFGSPVGGWAIDKFGRKSTIMLCVVPFVLGWLLISFAQNIPMLYSGRIITGMGCGAVSLAVPCDQHLISPYNIIAASHIKVMRIKSARGTKVARLADASDSKTPDN
;
A
#
# COMPACT_ATOMS: atom_id res chain seq x y z
N MET A 1 -6.26 23.01 -45.10
CA MET A 1 -7.15 24.10 -44.64
C MET A 1 -8.03 23.54 -43.54
N ALA A 2 -8.27 24.19 -42.40
CA ALA A 2 -7.78 25.50 -41.95
C ALA A 2 -7.25 25.44 -40.51
N GLU A 3 -6.45 26.43 -40.10
CA GLU A 3 -5.93 26.55 -38.74
C GLU A 3 -6.96 27.22 -37.80
N PRO A 4 -7.10 26.76 -36.55
CA PRO A 4 -7.66 27.58 -35.48
C PRO A 4 -6.61 28.64 -35.10
N ARG A 5 -6.89 29.91 -35.41
CA ARG A 5 -6.03 31.06 -35.07
C ARG A 5 -5.74 31.11 -33.57
N GLY A 6 -4.51 31.46 -33.20
CA GLY A 6 -4.18 31.79 -31.83
C GLY A 6 -4.68 33.19 -31.46
N ASP A 7 -5.67 33.30 -30.58
CA ASP A 7 -6.00 34.57 -29.91
C ASP A 7 -6.81 34.32 -28.62
N ALA A 8 -6.11 34.05 -27.50
CA ALA A 8 -6.74 33.80 -26.20
C ALA A 8 -5.89 34.23 -24.98
N TYR A 9 -4.78 34.95 -25.17
CA TYR A 9 -3.86 35.31 -24.07
C TYR A 9 -4.27 36.60 -23.32
N LYS A 10 -5.57 36.78 -23.05
CA LYS A 10 -6.07 37.90 -22.25
C LYS A 10 -5.72 37.72 -20.78
N LYS A 11 -4.73 38.47 -20.30
CA LYS A 11 -4.50 38.69 -18.86
C LYS A 11 -5.79 39.21 -18.22
N SER A 12 -6.33 38.51 -17.24
CA SER A 12 -7.35 39.06 -16.35
C SER A 12 -6.73 40.06 -15.36
N PRO A 13 -7.49 41.04 -14.84
CA PRO A 13 -6.95 42.02 -13.91
C PRO A 13 -6.43 41.38 -12.60
N GLN A 14 -5.35 41.93 -12.06
CA GLN A 14 -4.92 41.63 -10.70
C GLN A 14 -5.96 42.22 -9.72
N SER A 15 -6.43 41.40 -8.78
CA SER A 15 -7.35 41.83 -7.72
C SER A 15 -7.01 41.15 -6.39
N ASP A 16 -7.24 41.87 -5.29
CA ASP A 16 -6.48 41.74 -4.06
C ASP A 16 -6.75 40.53 -3.15
N GLY A 17 -5.76 40.25 -2.32
CA GLY A 17 -5.93 40.01 -0.88
C GLY A 17 -6.46 38.66 -0.40
N ALA A 18 -7.50 38.13 -1.03
CA ALA A 18 -8.24 36.97 -0.53
C ALA A 18 -7.40 35.68 -0.55
N LYS A 19 -7.43 34.91 0.55
CA LYS A 19 -6.99 33.51 0.57
C LYS A 19 -7.99 32.68 -0.25
N ARG A 20 -7.78 32.59 -1.55
CA ARG A 20 -8.64 31.83 -2.47
C ARG A 20 -8.63 30.34 -2.09
N GLU A 21 -9.81 29.75 -1.86
CA GLU A 21 -9.92 28.37 -1.39
C GLU A 21 -9.54 27.36 -2.48
N GLN A 22 -8.82 26.30 -2.08
CA GLN A 22 -8.46 25.18 -2.96
C GLN A 22 -9.61 24.16 -3.06
N GLY A 23 -9.88 23.69 -4.28
CA GLY A 23 -10.91 22.71 -4.61
C GLY A 23 -10.56 21.28 -4.19
N VAL A 24 -10.61 21.00 -2.87
CA VAL A 24 -10.28 19.71 -2.25
C VAL A 24 -10.95 18.50 -2.91
N SER A 25 -12.21 18.61 -3.35
CA SER A 25 -13.10 17.48 -3.68
C SER A 25 -12.56 16.50 -4.73
N ARG A 26 -11.58 16.88 -5.55
CA ARG A 26 -10.99 16.05 -6.61
C ARG A 26 -9.76 15.27 -6.15
N ALA A 27 -8.89 15.88 -5.36
CA ALA A 27 -7.81 15.17 -4.67
C ALA A 27 -8.38 14.19 -3.62
N ILE A 28 -9.50 14.55 -3.00
CA ILE A 28 -10.28 13.66 -2.15
C ILE A 28 -10.77 12.45 -2.98
N LEU A 29 -11.42 12.66 -4.13
CA LEU A 29 -11.87 11.62 -5.07
C LEU A 29 -10.71 10.68 -5.44
N ALA A 30 -9.55 11.28 -5.75
CA ALA A 30 -8.27 10.64 -6.08
C ALA A 30 -7.53 9.96 -4.90
N ALA A 31 -8.19 9.75 -3.75
CA ALA A 31 -7.56 9.21 -2.54
C ALA A 31 -8.24 8.01 -1.88
N LEU A 32 -9.57 7.78 -2.00
CA LEU A 32 -10.23 6.71 -1.23
C LEU A 32 -10.75 5.55 -2.07
N ILE A 33 -11.30 5.72 -3.28
CA ILE A 33 -11.86 4.52 -3.94
C ILE A 33 -10.79 3.51 -4.47
N ALA A 34 -9.49 3.84 -4.43
CA ALA A 34 -8.38 2.86 -4.41
C ALA A 34 -7.63 2.74 -3.09
N ALA A 35 -8.23 3.17 -1.98
CA ALA A 35 -8.21 2.33 -0.80
C ALA A 35 -8.73 0.91 -1.12
N LEU A 36 -9.46 0.68 -2.22
CA LEU A 36 -9.80 -0.68 -2.67
C LEU A 36 -8.66 -1.48 -3.32
N GLY A 37 -7.49 -0.90 -3.54
CA GLY A 37 -6.26 -1.69 -3.69
C GLY A 37 -5.92 -2.39 -2.36
N PRO A 38 -5.80 -1.61 -1.28
CA PRO A 38 -5.80 -2.12 0.08
C PRO A 38 -7.03 -2.96 0.49
N VAL A 39 -8.28 -2.69 0.05
CA VAL A 39 -9.43 -3.62 0.27
C VAL A 39 -9.19 -4.94 -0.45
N SER A 40 -8.69 -4.94 -1.69
CA SER A 40 -8.36 -6.17 -2.42
C SER A 40 -7.32 -6.99 -1.66
N PHE A 41 -6.25 -6.34 -1.18
CA PHE A 41 -5.23 -6.93 -0.32
C PHE A 41 -5.81 -7.46 1.00
N GLY A 42 -6.65 -6.68 1.69
CA GLY A 42 -7.34 -7.09 2.90
C GLY A 42 -8.28 -8.28 2.68
N TYR A 43 -8.97 -8.31 1.55
CA TYR A 43 -9.81 -9.44 1.16
C TYR A 43 -8.95 -10.69 0.92
N CYS A 44 -7.78 -10.57 0.28
CA CYS A 44 -6.81 -11.67 0.18
C CYS A 44 -6.31 -12.18 1.55
N ILE A 45 -6.25 -11.32 2.58
CA ILE A 45 -5.94 -11.71 3.96
C ILE A 45 -7.11 -12.49 4.58
N GLY A 46 -8.29 -11.87 4.71
CA GLY A 46 -9.42 -12.46 5.41
C GLY A 46 -9.89 -13.79 4.80
N TYR A 47 -9.74 -13.92 3.48
CA TYR A 47 -10.16 -15.10 2.73
C TYR A 47 -9.42 -16.39 3.11
N SER A 48 -8.17 -16.30 3.56
CA SER A 48 -7.44 -17.47 4.09
C SER A 48 -8.17 -18.13 5.24
N SER A 49 -8.84 -17.35 6.10
CA SER A 49 -9.53 -17.87 7.27
C SER A 49 -10.69 -18.78 6.92
N SER A 50 -11.63 -18.32 6.09
CA SER A 50 -12.84 -19.10 5.76
C SER A 50 -12.55 -20.19 4.73
N ALA A 51 -11.73 -19.91 3.73
CA ALA A 51 -11.40 -20.90 2.70
C ALA A 51 -10.60 -22.08 3.27
N LEU A 52 -9.77 -21.87 4.30
CA LEU A 52 -9.03 -22.95 4.93
C LEU A 52 -9.95 -23.88 5.75
N GLU A 53 -10.97 -23.33 6.42
CA GLU A 53 -11.98 -24.13 7.13
C GLU A 53 -12.74 -25.03 6.16
N ASP A 54 -13.34 -24.46 5.10
CA ASP A 54 -14.02 -25.20 4.04
C ASP A 54 -13.14 -26.30 3.41
N LEU A 55 -11.89 -25.98 3.06
CA LEU A 55 -10.98 -26.88 2.34
C LEU A 55 -10.36 -27.98 3.23
N GLN A 56 -10.53 -27.93 4.56
CA GLN A 56 -10.01 -28.96 5.49
C GLN A 56 -11.13 -29.83 6.10
N ASN A 57 -12.34 -29.27 6.25
CA ASN A 57 -13.53 -29.98 6.75
C ASN A 57 -13.84 -31.24 5.92
N ALA A 58 -14.37 -32.28 6.57
CA ALA A 58 -14.59 -33.58 5.95
C ALA A 58 -15.91 -33.69 5.18
N ASP A 59 -16.93 -32.97 5.63
CA ASP A 59 -18.31 -33.08 5.13
C ASP A 59 -18.55 -32.25 3.84
N TYR A 60 -17.63 -31.34 3.51
CA TYR A 60 -17.64 -30.64 2.23
C TYR A 60 -17.08 -31.55 1.13
N SER A 61 -17.97 -31.99 0.24
CA SER A 61 -17.70 -32.76 -0.98
C SER A 61 -16.96 -31.94 -2.06
N SER A 62 -15.81 -31.40 -1.67
CA SER A 62 -14.92 -30.61 -2.53
C SER A 62 -14.02 -31.50 -3.38
N VAL A 63 -13.73 -31.06 -4.61
CA VAL A 63 -12.81 -31.73 -5.54
C VAL A 63 -11.36 -31.68 -5.03
N VAL A 64 -11.04 -30.72 -4.16
CA VAL A 64 -9.70 -30.51 -3.59
C VAL A 64 -9.83 -30.35 -2.07
N ARG A 65 -9.37 -31.35 -1.31
CA ARG A 65 -9.22 -31.28 0.15
C ARG A 65 -7.75 -31.05 0.52
N LEU A 66 -7.50 -30.20 1.51
CA LEU A 66 -6.15 -29.86 1.98
C LEU A 66 -5.80 -30.59 3.28
N SER A 67 -4.56 -31.08 3.37
CA SER A 67 -3.95 -31.47 4.64
C SER A 67 -3.53 -30.23 5.47
N ALA A 68 -3.10 -30.44 6.72
CA ALA A 68 -2.63 -29.36 7.58
C ALA A 68 -1.40 -28.62 7.01
N ASP A 69 -0.41 -29.35 6.47
CA ASP A 69 0.75 -28.72 5.82
C ASP A 69 0.38 -28.05 4.49
N GLN A 70 -0.48 -28.68 3.68
CA GLN A 70 -0.94 -28.09 2.41
C GLN A 70 -1.73 -26.80 2.63
N GLY A 71 -2.58 -26.77 3.66
CA GLY A 71 -3.24 -25.55 4.14
C GLY A 71 -2.25 -24.47 4.60
N SER A 72 -1.15 -24.87 5.26
CA SER A 72 -0.11 -23.93 5.68
C SER A 72 0.65 -23.30 4.51
N TRP A 73 0.85 -24.02 3.41
CA TRP A 73 1.34 -23.48 2.15
C TRP A 73 0.31 -22.54 1.50
N PHE A 74 -0.95 -22.95 1.38
CA PHE A 74 -2.03 -22.12 0.84
C PHE A 74 -2.14 -20.75 1.55
N SER A 75 -2.15 -20.73 2.88
CA SER A 75 -2.24 -19.49 3.65
C SER A 75 -0.95 -18.65 3.62
N SER A 76 0.23 -19.25 3.41
CA SER A 76 1.52 -18.52 3.42
C SER A 76 1.99 -18.03 2.05
N LEU A 77 1.64 -18.71 0.94
CA LEU A 77 2.12 -18.37 -0.41
C LEU A 77 1.73 -16.96 -0.89
N ILE A 78 0.66 -16.37 -0.34
CA ILE A 78 0.30 -14.95 -0.53
C ILE A 78 1.43 -14.00 -0.09
N THR A 79 2.08 -14.29 1.04
CA THR A 79 3.20 -13.46 1.52
C THR A 79 4.46 -13.68 0.68
N VAL A 80 4.69 -14.90 0.16
CA VAL A 80 5.77 -15.18 -0.81
C VAL A 80 5.60 -14.35 -2.08
N GLY A 81 4.39 -14.27 -2.62
CA GLY A 81 4.10 -13.35 -3.73
C GLY A 81 4.45 -11.91 -3.37
N ALA A 82 4.07 -11.46 -2.17
CA ALA A 82 4.28 -10.09 -1.72
C ALA A 82 5.77 -9.71 -1.53
N ILE A 83 6.62 -10.66 -1.10
CA ILE A 83 8.10 -10.54 -1.07
C ILE A 83 8.61 -10.07 -2.44
N PHE A 84 8.18 -10.70 -3.54
CA PHE A 84 8.60 -10.30 -4.89
C PHE A 84 7.83 -9.06 -5.40
N GLY A 85 6.57 -8.90 -4.98
CA GLY A 85 5.73 -7.77 -5.36
C GLY A 85 6.23 -6.42 -4.88
N SER A 86 6.80 -6.30 -3.68
CA SER A 86 7.20 -4.98 -3.14
C SER A 86 8.49 -4.37 -3.74
N PRO A 87 9.56 -5.11 -4.08
CA PRO A 87 10.67 -4.60 -4.88
C PRO A 87 10.29 -4.38 -6.35
N LEU A 88 9.41 -5.24 -6.89
CA LEU A 88 8.82 -5.01 -8.22
C LEU A 88 8.02 -3.71 -8.24
N ALA A 89 7.25 -3.42 -7.17
CA ALA A 89 6.76 -2.07 -6.91
C ALA A 89 7.94 -1.11 -6.81
N GLY A 90 8.95 -1.26 -5.96
CA GLY A 90 10.14 -0.39 -5.89
C GLY A 90 10.68 0.12 -7.25
N TRP A 91 10.88 -0.77 -8.21
CA TRP A 91 11.26 -0.41 -9.59
C TRP A 91 10.09 0.16 -10.41
N ALA A 92 8.92 -0.48 -10.29
CA ALA A 92 7.72 -0.03 -10.97
C ALA A 92 7.31 1.39 -10.50
N ILE A 93 7.78 1.74 -9.30
CA ILE A 93 7.58 2.96 -8.56
C ILE A 93 8.72 3.97 -8.65
N ASP A 94 9.53 3.89 -9.72
CA ASP A 94 10.27 5.08 -10.21
C ASP A 94 10.34 5.27 -11.73
N LYS A 95 10.34 4.21 -12.55
CA LYS A 95 10.70 4.32 -13.98
C LYS A 95 9.72 5.13 -14.87
N LEU A 96 8.63 5.70 -14.32
CA LEU A 96 7.28 5.30 -14.76
C LEU A 96 6.19 6.48 -14.91
N GLY A 97 5.25 6.82 -14.02
CA GLY A 97 4.00 7.75 -14.02
C GLY A 97 2.78 7.44 -13.00
N ARG A 98 2.75 7.87 -11.72
CA ARG A 98 2.25 7.08 -10.53
C ARG A 98 1.07 6.14 -10.75
N LYS A 99 -0.11 6.71 -11.02
CA LYS A 99 -1.43 6.09 -11.15
C LYS A 99 -1.39 4.63 -11.58
N SER A 100 -0.72 4.33 -12.69
CA SER A 100 -0.85 3.01 -13.30
C SER A 100 0.07 1.89 -12.77
N THR A 101 0.78 2.04 -11.63
CA THR A 101 1.32 0.86 -10.89
C THR A 101 0.43 0.41 -9.73
N ILE A 102 -0.35 1.30 -9.11
CA ILE A 102 -1.63 0.87 -8.50
C ILE A 102 -2.39 0.11 -9.57
N MET A 103 -2.38 0.66 -10.80
CA MET A 103 -3.00 -0.04 -11.89
C MET A 103 -2.33 -1.38 -12.11
N LEU A 104 -1.00 -1.42 -12.28
CA LEU A 104 -0.17 -2.61 -12.58
C LEU A 104 -0.25 -3.73 -11.52
N CYS A 105 -1.08 -3.57 -10.51
CA CYS A 105 -1.40 -4.54 -9.49
C CYS A 105 -2.56 -5.55 -9.77
N VAL A 106 -3.53 -5.28 -10.66
CA VAL A 106 -4.79 -6.07 -10.69
C VAL A 106 -4.91 -7.35 -11.51
N VAL A 107 -4.11 -7.70 -12.56
CA VAL A 107 -4.09 -9.15 -12.92
C VAL A 107 -3.68 -9.94 -11.71
N PRO A 108 -2.58 -9.61 -11.01
CA PRO A 108 -2.14 -10.54 -9.99
C PRO A 108 -3.21 -10.73 -8.90
N PHE A 109 -4.05 -9.72 -8.62
CA PHE A 109 -5.32 -9.96 -7.92
C PHE A 109 -6.31 -10.84 -8.70
N VAL A 110 -6.86 -10.43 -9.85
CA VAL A 110 -7.97 -11.12 -10.53
C VAL A 110 -7.61 -12.52 -11.02
N LEU A 111 -6.44 -12.74 -11.63
CA LEU A 111 -6.00 -14.10 -11.95
C LEU A 111 -5.74 -14.91 -10.69
N GLY A 112 -5.19 -14.28 -9.64
CA GLY A 112 -5.04 -14.94 -8.34
C GLY A 112 -6.37 -15.47 -7.82
N TRP A 113 -7.42 -14.65 -7.95
CA TRP A 113 -8.78 -14.97 -7.56
C TRP A 113 -9.50 -15.97 -8.46
N LEU A 114 -9.36 -15.87 -9.78
CA LEU A 114 -9.96 -16.81 -10.74
C LEU A 114 -9.30 -18.20 -10.65
N LEU A 115 -7.98 -18.26 -10.46
CA LEU A 115 -7.27 -19.53 -10.25
C LEU A 115 -7.72 -20.24 -8.97
N ILE A 116 -8.05 -19.50 -7.91
CA ILE A 116 -8.64 -20.08 -6.69
C ILE A 116 -10.11 -20.43 -6.93
N GLY A 117 -10.92 -19.53 -7.49
CA GLY A 117 -12.37 -19.72 -7.68
C GLY A 117 -12.76 -20.83 -8.65
N PHE A 118 -11.85 -21.27 -9.53
CA PHE A 118 -12.02 -22.43 -10.41
C PHE A 118 -11.02 -23.57 -10.10
N ALA A 119 -10.44 -23.60 -8.90
CA ALA A 119 -9.40 -24.58 -8.57
C ALA A 119 -9.93 -26.03 -8.56
N GLN A 120 -9.47 -26.82 -9.54
CA GLN A 120 -9.70 -28.27 -9.61
C GLN A 120 -8.54 -29.09 -9.02
N ASN A 121 -7.41 -28.43 -8.70
CA ASN A 121 -6.24 -29.08 -8.11
C ASN A 121 -5.48 -28.14 -7.15
N LEU A 122 -4.52 -28.71 -6.41
CA LEU A 122 -3.69 -27.99 -5.44
C LEU A 122 -2.81 -26.90 -6.07
N ALA A 123 -2.30 -27.13 -7.29
CA ALA A 123 -1.41 -26.19 -7.97
C ALA A 123 -2.14 -24.90 -8.39
N MET A 124 -3.43 -24.97 -8.73
CA MET A 124 -4.28 -23.79 -8.99
C MET A 124 -4.46 -22.94 -7.73
N LEU A 125 -4.76 -23.57 -6.58
CA LEU A 125 -4.86 -22.88 -5.28
C LEU A 125 -3.55 -22.17 -4.92
N TYR A 126 -2.41 -22.86 -5.07
CA TYR A 126 -1.08 -22.32 -4.73
C TYR A 126 -0.64 -21.21 -5.69
N SER A 127 -0.81 -21.41 -7.00
CA SER A 127 -0.49 -20.40 -8.01
C SER A 127 -1.35 -19.16 -7.83
N GLY A 128 -2.65 -19.34 -7.59
CA GLY A 128 -3.57 -18.24 -7.30
C GLY A 128 -3.17 -17.44 -6.06
N ARG A 129 -2.64 -18.11 -5.02
CA ARG A 129 -2.08 -17.46 -3.82
C ARG A 129 -0.79 -16.69 -4.08
N VAL A 130 0.18 -17.25 -4.80
CA VAL A 130 1.42 -16.51 -5.15
C VAL A 130 1.08 -15.29 -6.03
N ILE A 131 0.17 -15.45 -6.98
CA ILE A 131 -0.20 -14.42 -7.94
C ILE A 131 -0.99 -13.30 -7.24
N SER A 132 -1.99 -13.60 -6.41
CA SER A 132 -2.67 -12.60 -5.55
C SER A 132 -1.72 -11.97 -4.53
N GLY A 133 -0.75 -12.72 -4.03
CA GLY A 133 0.34 -12.23 -3.19
C GLY A 133 1.20 -11.16 -3.86
N LEU A 134 1.60 -11.39 -5.10
CA LEU A 134 2.40 -10.42 -5.87
C LEU A 134 1.66 -9.09 -6.02
N ALA A 135 0.34 -9.13 -6.17
CA ALA A 135 -0.49 -7.93 -6.11
C ALA A 135 -0.47 -7.28 -4.71
N CYS A 136 -0.65 -8.05 -3.63
CA CYS A 136 -0.55 -7.52 -2.26
C CYS A 136 0.79 -6.76 -2.02
N GLY A 137 1.90 -7.31 -2.53
CA GLY A 137 3.21 -6.65 -2.50
C GLY A 137 3.32 -5.38 -3.35
N VAL A 138 2.68 -5.34 -4.53
CA VAL A 138 2.70 -4.15 -5.40
C VAL A 138 1.79 -3.03 -4.87
N ILE A 139 0.60 -3.37 -4.36
CA ILE A 139 -0.39 -2.39 -3.91
C ILE A 139 0.02 -1.70 -2.61
N SER A 140 0.61 -2.46 -1.68
CA SER A 140 1.00 -1.98 -0.34
C SER A 140 1.99 -0.83 -0.40
N VAL A 141 2.84 -0.78 -1.43
CA VAL A 141 3.77 0.35 -1.65
C VAL A 141 3.15 1.45 -2.53
N THR A 142 2.42 1.09 -3.59
CA THR A 142 1.99 2.09 -4.59
C THR A 142 0.73 2.85 -4.20
N ALA A 143 -0.24 2.19 -3.53
CA ALA A 143 -1.47 2.83 -3.07
C ALA A 143 -1.23 4.02 -2.12
N PRO A 144 -0.49 3.89 -1.00
CA PRO A 144 -0.36 5.01 -0.05
C PRO A 144 0.39 6.20 -0.66
N VAL A 145 1.32 5.97 -1.59
CA VAL A 145 2.09 7.07 -2.17
C VAL A 145 1.29 7.85 -3.22
N TYR A 146 0.55 7.21 -4.13
CA TYR A 146 -0.33 7.95 -5.06
C TYR A 146 -1.33 8.83 -4.30
N ILE A 147 -1.99 8.24 -3.30
CA ILE A 147 -2.94 8.93 -2.40
C ILE A 147 -2.27 10.17 -1.80
N SER A 148 -1.02 10.03 -1.36
CA SER A 148 -0.26 11.12 -0.74
C SER A 148 0.27 12.17 -1.72
N GLU A 149 0.34 11.88 -3.03
CA GLU A 149 0.74 12.82 -4.08
C GLU A 149 -0.44 13.57 -4.71
N THR A 150 -1.60 12.92 -4.84
CA THR A 150 -2.81 13.59 -5.30
C THR A 150 -3.40 14.49 -4.23
N ALA A 151 -3.25 14.12 -2.96
CA ALA A 151 -3.59 14.94 -1.79
C ALA A 151 -3.09 16.41 -1.90
N PRO A 152 -3.85 17.39 -1.37
CA PRO A 152 -3.34 18.73 -1.10
C PRO A 152 -2.61 18.77 0.26
N PRO A 153 -1.70 19.74 0.49
CA PRO A 153 -0.86 19.77 1.70
C PRO A 153 -1.60 19.63 3.03
N ARG A 154 -2.77 20.27 3.18
CA ARG A 154 -3.57 20.24 4.41
C ARG A 154 -4.18 18.87 4.74
N LEU A 155 -4.22 17.91 3.80
CA LEU A 155 -5.03 16.69 3.93
C LEU A 155 -4.28 15.37 3.72
N ARG A 156 -2.96 15.37 3.42
CA ARG A 156 -2.21 14.11 3.18
C ARG A 156 -2.39 13.07 4.28
N GLY A 157 -2.31 13.47 5.54
CA GLY A 157 -2.46 12.54 6.67
C GLY A 157 -3.82 11.84 6.65
N THR A 158 -4.90 12.63 6.58
CA THR A 158 -6.28 12.15 6.52
C THR A 158 -6.55 11.28 5.28
N LEU A 159 -5.96 11.62 4.14
CA LEU A 159 -6.12 10.83 2.91
C LEU A 159 -5.30 9.53 2.96
N GLY A 160 -4.10 9.56 3.53
CA GLY A 160 -3.25 8.38 3.70
C GLY A 160 -3.86 7.30 4.60
N THR A 161 -4.67 7.67 5.59
CA THR A 161 -5.31 6.68 6.48
C THR A 161 -6.35 5.83 5.77
N PHE A 162 -6.89 6.29 4.64
CA PHE A 162 -7.74 5.48 3.77
C PHE A 162 -7.06 4.21 3.30
N ASN A 163 -5.73 4.21 3.12
CA ASN A 163 -4.97 3.00 2.83
C ASN A 163 -5.19 1.92 3.90
N GLN A 164 -5.05 2.28 5.18
CA GLN A 164 -5.24 1.34 6.29
C GLN A 164 -6.72 0.94 6.47
N MET A 165 -7.65 1.91 6.34
CA MET A 165 -9.10 1.65 6.39
C MET A 165 -9.55 0.67 5.29
N GLY A 166 -8.91 0.72 4.12
CA GLY A 166 -9.14 -0.22 3.03
C GLY A 166 -8.83 -1.66 3.44
N ILE A 167 -7.62 -1.92 3.97
CA ILE A 167 -7.21 -3.28 4.38
C ILE A 167 -8.23 -3.91 5.33
N VAL A 168 -8.58 -3.21 6.40
CA VAL A 168 -9.48 -3.75 7.44
C VAL A 168 -10.92 -3.92 6.94
N SER A 169 -11.37 -3.06 6.02
CA SER A 169 -12.68 -3.21 5.37
C SER A 169 -12.72 -4.42 4.43
N GLY A 170 -11.60 -4.72 3.75
CA GLY A 170 -11.46 -5.91 2.90
C GLY A 170 -11.46 -7.21 3.70
N ILE A 171 -10.76 -7.21 4.84
CA ILE A 171 -10.78 -8.34 5.78
C ILE A 171 -12.21 -8.61 6.26
N LEU A 172 -12.91 -7.57 6.76
CA LEU A 172 -14.30 -7.69 7.20
C LEU A 172 -15.21 -8.22 6.08
N PHE A 173 -15.15 -7.65 4.88
CA PHE A 173 -15.98 -8.11 3.77
C PHE A 173 -15.68 -9.56 3.39
N SER A 174 -14.43 -10.01 3.52
CA SER A 174 -14.07 -11.42 3.31
C SER A 174 -14.66 -12.36 4.34
N PHE A 175 -14.69 -11.96 5.63
CA PHE A 175 -15.35 -12.75 6.65
C PHE A 175 -16.87 -12.80 6.43
N ILE A 176 -17.48 -11.71 5.98
CA ILE A 176 -18.91 -11.68 5.62
C ILE A 176 -19.21 -12.63 4.46
N THR A 177 -18.42 -12.58 3.37
CA THR A 177 -18.62 -13.53 2.26
C THR A 177 -18.38 -14.98 2.71
N GLY A 178 -17.33 -15.22 3.51
CA GLY A 178 -16.95 -16.56 3.97
C GLY A 178 -17.89 -17.20 4.98
N HIS A 179 -18.83 -16.44 5.55
CA HIS A 179 -19.94 -16.97 6.33
C HIS A 179 -21.16 -17.29 5.46
N ALA A 180 -21.37 -16.53 4.37
CA ALA A 180 -22.56 -16.62 3.53
C ALA A 180 -22.40 -17.57 2.31
N LEU A 181 -21.16 -17.89 1.92
CA LEU A 181 -20.84 -18.54 0.65
C LEU A 181 -19.60 -19.45 0.76
N ASN A 182 -19.62 -20.55 0.03
CA ASN A 182 -18.48 -21.48 -0.12
C ASN A 182 -17.21 -20.76 -0.63
N TRP A 183 -16.04 -21.29 -0.24
CA TRP A 183 -14.71 -20.78 -0.58
C TRP A 183 -14.48 -20.38 -2.04
N TYR A 184 -15.05 -21.11 -3.02
CA TYR A 184 -14.87 -20.82 -4.44
C TYR A 184 -15.74 -19.63 -4.91
N TRP A 185 -16.98 -19.52 -4.41
CA TRP A 185 -17.82 -18.33 -4.64
C TRP A 185 -17.24 -17.08 -3.97
N CYS A 186 -16.67 -17.23 -2.78
CA CYS A 186 -15.90 -16.16 -2.15
C CYS A 186 -14.72 -15.71 -3.02
N ALA A 187 -13.93 -16.64 -3.56
CA ALA A 187 -12.83 -16.29 -4.46
C ALA A 187 -13.30 -15.56 -5.73
N ILE A 188 -14.44 -15.96 -6.32
CA ILE A 188 -15.06 -15.26 -7.44
C ILE A 188 -15.46 -13.83 -7.05
N ILE A 189 -16.07 -13.62 -5.88
CA ILE A 189 -16.37 -12.27 -5.36
C ILE A 189 -15.08 -11.48 -5.04
N GLY A 190 -14.00 -12.17 -4.67
CA GLY A 190 -12.67 -11.59 -4.51
C GLY A 190 -12.12 -10.93 -5.78
N THR A 191 -12.56 -11.34 -6.98
CA THR A 191 -12.27 -10.61 -8.23
C THR A 191 -12.95 -9.23 -8.27
N GLY A 192 -13.99 -9.00 -7.47
CA GLY A 192 -14.85 -7.82 -7.48
C GLY A 192 -14.10 -6.53 -7.17
N PHE A 193 -13.53 -6.37 -5.97
CA PHE A 193 -12.78 -5.15 -5.62
C PHE A 193 -11.60 -4.84 -6.54
N PRO A 194 -10.77 -5.83 -6.96
CA PRO A 194 -9.79 -5.68 -8.02
C PRO A 194 -10.39 -5.23 -9.35
N THR A 195 -11.48 -5.83 -9.80
CA THR A 195 -12.07 -5.55 -11.12
C THR A 195 -12.70 -4.16 -11.14
N CYS A 196 -13.45 -3.85 -10.08
CA CYS A 196 -13.86 -2.51 -9.73
C CYS A 196 -12.70 -1.52 -9.84
N LEU A 197 -11.48 -1.89 -9.41
CA LEU A 197 -10.31 -1.01 -9.39
C LEU A 197 -9.84 -0.52 -10.77
N LEU A 198 -10.36 -0.98 -11.95
CA LEU A 198 -10.31 -0.24 -13.25
C LEU A 198 -11.65 0.40 -13.73
N ILE A 199 -12.58 0.82 -12.86
CA ILE A 199 -13.91 1.38 -13.17
C ILE A 199 -14.20 2.85 -12.65
N LEU A 200 -13.27 3.64 -12.04
CA LEU A 200 -13.41 5.10 -11.59
C LEU A 200 -12.27 6.21 -11.76
N MET A 201 -11.10 6.03 -12.42
CA MET A 201 -9.83 6.85 -12.37
C MET A 201 -8.81 6.95 -13.59
N ILE A 202 -8.92 6.40 -14.81
CA ILE A 202 -8.19 6.88 -16.02
C ILE A 202 -8.53 8.35 -16.24
N PHE A 203 -9.73 8.66 -15.74
CA PHE A 203 -10.43 9.89 -15.52
C PHE A 203 -9.78 10.75 -14.39
N MET A 204 -8.99 10.18 -13.48
CA MET A 204 -8.05 10.93 -12.62
C MET A 204 -6.78 11.26 -13.37
N PRO A 205 -6.12 12.37 -13.00
CA PRO A 205 -4.85 12.73 -13.58
C PRO A 205 -3.75 11.81 -13.09
N GLU A 206 -2.59 12.01 -13.70
CA GLU A 206 -1.36 11.57 -13.08
C GLU A 206 -0.93 12.55 -11.99
N THR A 207 -0.23 12.09 -10.98
CA THR A 207 0.45 12.87 -9.93
C THR A 207 1.39 13.99 -10.43
N VAL A 208 1.42 15.11 -9.70
CA VAL A 208 2.20 16.31 -10.06
C VAL A 208 3.71 16.05 -10.00
N CYS A 209 4.20 15.47 -8.89
CA CYS A 209 5.64 15.30 -8.65
C CYS A 209 6.30 14.49 -9.77
N TRP A 210 5.62 13.45 -10.25
CA TRP A 210 6.15 12.64 -11.35
C TRP A 210 6.19 13.38 -12.67
N LEU A 211 5.13 14.12 -13.00
CA LEU A 211 5.05 14.82 -14.26
C LEU A 211 6.24 15.78 -14.39
N LEU A 212 6.62 16.44 -13.29
CA LEU A 212 7.82 17.26 -13.21
C LEU A 212 9.12 16.44 -13.23
N ALA A 213 9.20 15.33 -12.49
CA ALA A 213 10.32 14.39 -12.53
C ALA A 213 10.55 13.72 -13.91
N ARG A 214 9.69 13.99 -14.90
CA ARG A 214 9.83 13.61 -16.31
C ARG A 214 9.62 14.77 -17.29
N GLY A 215 9.88 16.00 -16.86
CA GLY A 215 9.86 17.21 -17.70
C GLY A 215 8.52 17.58 -18.34
N LYS A 216 7.41 16.95 -17.91
CA LYS A 216 6.06 17.10 -18.48
C LYS A 216 5.31 18.25 -17.82
N GLU A 217 5.97 19.40 -17.71
CA GLU A 217 5.52 20.56 -16.95
C GLU A 217 4.10 20.97 -17.32
N LYS A 218 3.81 21.19 -18.61
CA LYS A 218 2.46 21.58 -19.08
C LYS A 218 1.35 20.62 -18.58
N ARG A 219 1.66 19.32 -18.43
CA ARG A 219 0.73 18.33 -17.84
C ARG A 219 0.72 18.38 -16.31
N ALA A 220 1.84 18.69 -15.65
CA ALA A 220 1.89 18.94 -14.21
C ALA A 220 1.02 20.16 -13.83
N TYR A 221 1.12 21.27 -14.57
CA TYR A 221 0.24 22.44 -14.42
C TYR A 221 -1.22 22.07 -14.60
N MET A 222 -1.59 21.41 -15.70
CA MET A 222 -2.97 20.94 -15.93
C MET A 222 -3.46 19.99 -14.83
N THR A 223 -2.60 19.11 -14.33
CA THR A 223 -2.89 18.18 -13.23
C THR A 223 -3.13 18.91 -11.91
N ALA A 224 -2.26 19.84 -11.55
CA ALA A 224 -2.37 20.58 -10.30
C ALA A 224 -3.58 21.51 -10.35
N TRP A 225 -3.85 22.19 -11.47
CA TRP A 225 -5.13 22.88 -11.72
C TRP A 225 -6.33 21.94 -11.59
N TRP A 226 -6.20 20.69 -12.07
CA TRP A 226 -7.27 19.70 -11.93
C TRP A 226 -7.49 19.28 -10.47
N LEU A 227 -6.43 18.95 -9.73
CA LEU A 227 -6.46 18.46 -8.33
C LEU A 227 -6.76 19.56 -7.29
N ARG A 228 -6.35 20.80 -7.55
CA ARG A 228 -6.43 21.96 -6.63
C ARG A 228 -7.53 22.96 -7.02
N GLY A 229 -8.05 22.89 -8.24
CA GLY A 229 -9.03 23.82 -8.77
C GLY A 229 -8.43 25.11 -9.34
N PRO A 230 -9.20 25.89 -10.13
CA PRO A 230 -8.72 27.07 -10.87
C PRO A 230 -8.36 28.26 -9.98
N ASN A 231 -8.69 28.21 -8.69
CA ASN A 231 -8.45 29.27 -7.71
C ASN A 231 -7.11 29.10 -6.94
N ALA A 232 -6.38 28.01 -7.17
CA ALA A 232 -5.17 27.66 -6.43
C ALA A 232 -3.89 28.25 -7.03
N ASP A 233 -2.94 28.63 -6.18
CA ASP A 233 -1.58 29.05 -6.55
C ASP A 233 -0.71 27.82 -6.92
N VAL A 234 -0.98 27.29 -8.11
CA VAL A 234 -0.28 26.12 -8.67
C VAL A 234 1.14 26.47 -9.16
N GLU A 235 1.39 27.74 -9.49
CA GLU A 235 2.70 28.22 -9.94
C GLU A 235 3.75 28.00 -8.84
N LYS A 236 3.42 28.45 -7.62
CA LYS A 236 4.23 28.23 -6.42
C LYS A 236 4.35 26.74 -6.08
N GLU A 237 3.26 26.00 -6.16
CA GLU A 237 3.23 24.55 -5.88
C GLU A 237 4.17 23.77 -6.82
N ILE A 238 4.25 24.15 -8.10
CA ILE A 238 5.13 23.48 -9.08
C ILE A 238 6.59 23.91 -8.97
N MET A 239 6.86 25.20 -8.71
CA MET A 239 8.21 25.70 -8.51
C MET A 239 8.91 25.01 -7.32
N GLU A 240 8.21 24.84 -6.19
CA GLU A 240 8.72 24.12 -5.02
C GLU A 240 9.08 22.66 -5.32
N ILE A 241 8.31 21.98 -6.18
CA ILE A 241 8.65 20.62 -6.59
C ILE A 241 9.89 20.62 -7.49
N LYS A 242 9.99 21.52 -8.48
CA LYS A 242 11.13 21.56 -9.41
C LYS A 242 12.45 21.72 -8.66
N ASP A 243 12.52 22.70 -7.76
CA ASP A 243 13.68 22.93 -6.89
C ASP A 243 14.02 21.67 -6.08
N SER A 244 13.00 20.98 -5.52
CA SER A 244 13.21 19.71 -4.81
C SER A 244 13.62 18.51 -5.69
N LEU A 245 13.50 18.62 -7.02
CA LEU A 245 13.92 17.61 -8.01
C LEU A 245 15.31 17.91 -8.60
N GLU A 246 15.62 19.17 -8.85
CA GLU A 246 16.94 19.61 -9.33
C GLU A 246 18.02 19.37 -8.25
N ASN A 247 17.67 19.52 -6.97
CA ASN A 247 18.51 19.16 -5.84
C ASN A 247 18.57 17.63 -5.52
N LYS A 248 18.00 16.73 -6.34
CA LYS A 248 18.13 15.27 -6.17
C LYS A 248 19.47 14.74 -6.69
N GLU A 249 20.53 14.94 -5.92
CA GLU A 249 21.75 14.15 -6.03
C GLU A 249 21.44 12.65 -5.94
N ARG A 250 21.94 11.85 -6.88
CA ARG A 250 21.78 10.39 -6.85
C ARG A 250 22.73 9.78 -5.84
N MET A 251 22.18 9.19 -4.78
CA MET A 251 22.94 8.47 -3.75
C MET A 251 23.73 7.30 -4.36
N SER A 252 25.01 7.18 -3.99
CA SER A 252 25.84 6.03 -4.34
C SER A 252 25.59 4.87 -3.37
N ILE A 253 25.66 3.62 -3.85
CA ILE A 253 25.45 2.42 -3.02
C ILE A 253 26.46 2.37 -1.85
N LYS A 254 27.66 2.94 -2.02
CA LYS A 254 28.68 3.07 -0.95
C LYS A 254 28.22 3.95 0.22
N GLU A 255 27.17 4.75 0.06
CA GLU A 255 26.63 5.62 1.10
C GLU A 255 25.62 4.92 2.02
N PHE A 256 25.06 3.76 1.63
CA PHE A 256 24.22 2.95 2.50
C PHE A 256 24.97 2.40 3.72
N ALA A 257 26.31 2.31 3.66
CA ALA A 257 27.17 1.95 4.78
C ALA A 257 27.38 3.09 5.80
N LYS A 258 26.91 4.33 5.55
CA LYS A 258 27.08 5.45 6.48
C LYS A 258 26.20 5.24 7.73
N PRO A 259 26.72 5.44 8.96
CA PRO A 259 25.94 5.24 10.20
C PRO A 259 24.64 6.04 10.30
N SER A 260 24.59 7.21 9.64
CA SER A 260 23.40 8.07 9.56
C SER A 260 22.22 7.45 8.78
N LEU A 261 22.47 6.44 7.95
CA LEU A 261 21.47 5.71 7.18
C LEU A 261 21.29 4.28 7.71
N LEU A 262 22.39 3.62 8.09
CA LEU A 262 22.36 2.26 8.64
C LEU A 262 21.57 2.17 9.96
N ARG A 263 21.65 3.18 10.83
CA ARG A 263 20.89 3.21 12.11
C ARG A 263 19.37 3.32 11.90
N PRO A 264 18.82 4.30 11.14
CA PRO A 264 17.41 4.30 10.76
C PRO A 264 16.96 2.98 10.11
N PHE A 265 17.77 2.44 9.19
CA PHE A 265 17.44 1.22 8.46
C PHE A 265 17.30 0.01 9.40
N ALA A 266 18.25 -0.18 10.32
CA ALA A 266 18.17 -1.25 11.33
C ALA A 266 16.94 -1.10 12.25
N ILE A 267 16.59 0.13 12.66
CA ILE A 267 15.39 0.39 13.50
C ILE A 267 14.11 0.02 12.75
N SER A 268 13.99 0.39 11.47
CA SER A 268 12.84 0.03 10.64
C SER A 268 12.73 -1.48 10.42
N LEU A 269 13.84 -2.17 10.12
CA LEU A 269 13.85 -3.63 9.99
C LEU A 269 13.37 -4.30 11.29
N ALA A 270 13.90 -3.90 12.45
CA ALA A 270 13.48 -4.44 13.74
C ALA A 270 12.00 -4.17 14.05
N LEU A 271 11.48 -2.97 13.77
CA LEU A 271 10.04 -2.67 13.88
C LEU A 271 9.19 -3.62 13.01
N HIS A 272 9.62 -3.89 11.77
CA HIS A 272 8.92 -4.79 10.86
C HIS A 272 9.06 -6.28 11.22
N PHE A 273 10.15 -6.70 11.88
CA PHE A 273 10.25 -8.02 12.49
C PHE A 273 9.23 -8.16 13.61
N PHE A 274 9.24 -7.25 14.59
CA PHE A 274 8.36 -7.30 15.75
C PHE A 274 6.87 -7.18 15.38
N GLN A 275 6.53 -6.36 14.38
CA GLN A 275 5.16 -6.27 13.86
C GLN A 275 4.63 -7.62 13.34
N GLN A 276 5.50 -8.51 12.85
CA GLN A 276 5.13 -9.83 12.33
C GLN A 276 5.29 -10.95 13.37
N SER A 277 6.32 -10.88 14.23
CA SER A 277 6.62 -11.94 15.22
C SER A 277 5.60 -12.03 16.36
N THR A 278 4.73 -11.03 16.53
CA THR A 278 3.52 -11.11 17.38
C THR A 278 2.41 -11.97 16.80
N GLY A 279 2.59 -12.59 15.63
CA GLY A 279 1.67 -13.57 15.07
C GLY A 279 0.49 -12.99 14.28
N ILE A 280 0.43 -11.68 14.03
CA ILE A 280 -0.78 -11.02 13.50
C ILE A 280 -1.30 -11.64 12.20
N ASN A 281 -0.42 -11.89 11.23
CA ASN A 281 -0.82 -12.52 9.96
C ASN A 281 -1.31 -13.95 10.17
N ALA A 282 -0.71 -14.73 11.09
CA ALA A 282 -1.23 -16.04 11.44
C ALA A 282 -2.62 -15.95 12.09
N VAL A 283 -2.84 -15.03 13.04
CA VAL A 283 -4.17 -14.83 13.65
C VAL A 283 -5.21 -14.44 12.58
N MET A 284 -4.86 -13.57 11.62
CA MET A 284 -5.81 -13.19 10.56
C MET A 284 -6.04 -14.31 9.53
N PHE A 285 -5.00 -15.06 9.14
CA PHE A 285 -5.11 -16.11 8.11
C PHE A 285 -5.75 -17.41 8.63
N TYR A 286 -5.72 -17.69 9.93
CA TYR A 286 -6.28 -18.90 10.56
C TYR A 286 -7.41 -18.57 11.57
N CYS A 287 -8.01 -17.37 11.49
CA CYS A 287 -8.95 -16.82 12.47
C CYS A 287 -10.11 -17.77 12.81
N ALA A 288 -10.78 -18.32 11.80
CA ALA A 288 -11.87 -19.28 11.94
C ALA A 288 -11.38 -20.60 12.56
N THR A 289 -10.27 -21.17 12.07
CA THR A 289 -9.65 -22.38 12.65
C THR A 289 -9.32 -22.22 14.14
N ILE A 290 -8.92 -21.02 14.58
CA ILE A 290 -8.69 -20.71 16.00
C ILE A 290 -10.00 -20.75 16.80
N PHE A 291 -11.10 -20.21 16.26
CA PHE A 291 -12.42 -20.25 16.93
C PHE A 291 -13.10 -21.62 16.86
N GLN A 292 -12.91 -22.39 15.78
CA GLN A 292 -13.31 -23.79 15.66
C GLN A 292 -12.65 -24.63 16.76
N LYS A 293 -11.35 -24.44 17.00
CA LYS A 293 -10.62 -25.05 18.13
C LYS A 293 -11.03 -24.52 19.50
N ALA A 294 -11.55 -23.29 19.59
CA ALA A 294 -12.15 -22.73 20.80
C ALA A 294 -13.63 -23.13 20.99
N GLY A 295 -14.10 -24.20 20.35
CA GLY A 295 -15.43 -24.80 20.57
C GLY A 295 -16.59 -24.18 19.78
N PHE A 296 -16.38 -23.11 19.02
CA PHE A 296 -17.46 -22.41 18.30
C PHE A 296 -17.95 -23.12 17.03
N GLN A 297 -18.00 -24.45 16.96
CA GLN A 297 -18.23 -25.19 15.69
C GLN A 297 -19.49 -24.73 14.93
N ASN A 298 -20.62 -24.51 15.61
CA ASN A 298 -21.87 -24.03 14.99
C ASN A 298 -21.92 -22.51 14.71
N LYS A 299 -20.85 -21.76 15.01
CA LYS A 299 -20.74 -20.29 14.83
C LYS A 299 -19.37 -19.83 14.31
N SER A 300 -18.53 -20.77 13.84
CA SER A 300 -17.09 -20.56 13.59
C SER A 300 -16.82 -19.39 12.64
N THR A 301 -17.64 -19.25 11.60
CA THR A 301 -17.56 -18.17 10.60
C THR A 301 -18.20 -16.84 11.05
N MET A 302 -19.02 -16.81 12.10
CA MET A 302 -19.61 -15.56 12.63
C MET A 302 -18.62 -14.75 13.48
N VAL A 303 -17.74 -15.43 14.23
CA VAL A 303 -16.79 -14.75 15.13
C VAL A 303 -15.74 -13.93 14.35
N PRO A 304 -15.18 -14.40 13.21
CA PRO A 304 -14.39 -13.58 12.31
C PRO A 304 -15.09 -12.29 11.86
N ILE A 305 -16.40 -12.31 11.57
CA ILE A 305 -17.13 -11.07 11.20
C ILE A 305 -17.09 -10.04 12.34
N LEU A 306 -17.35 -10.46 13.58
CA LEU A 306 -17.25 -9.60 14.76
C LEU A 306 -15.83 -9.02 14.90
N ILE A 307 -14.80 -9.85 14.72
CA ILE A 307 -13.40 -9.42 14.70
C ILE A 307 -13.12 -8.41 13.58
N GLY A 308 -13.66 -8.59 12.38
CA GLY A 308 -13.53 -7.64 11.28
C GLY A 308 -14.18 -6.28 11.57
N ILE A 309 -15.37 -6.26 12.20
CA ILE A 309 -16.05 -5.03 12.61
C ILE A 309 -15.18 -4.28 13.64
N ILE A 310 -14.68 -5.01 14.64
CA ILE A 310 -13.77 -4.47 15.66
C ILE A 310 -12.49 -3.91 15.03
N GLN A 311 -11.93 -4.58 14.01
CA GLN A 311 -10.72 -4.13 13.31
C GLN A 311 -10.96 -2.84 12.49
N VAL A 312 -12.14 -2.67 11.88
CA VAL A 312 -12.52 -1.42 11.19
C VAL A 312 -12.66 -0.26 12.18
N VAL A 313 -13.28 -0.48 13.35
CA VAL A 313 -13.39 0.53 14.41
C VAL A 313 -12.01 0.90 14.98
N ALA A 314 -11.16 -0.11 15.26
CA ALA A 314 -9.79 0.11 15.74
C ALA A 314 -8.95 0.93 14.75
N ALA A 315 -9.04 0.65 13.45
CA ALA A 315 -8.34 1.44 12.44
C ALA A 315 -8.86 2.90 12.37
N ALA A 316 -10.16 3.13 12.50
CA ALA A 316 -10.73 4.48 12.53
C ALA A 316 -10.24 5.28 13.76
N LEU A 317 -10.21 4.64 14.94
CA LEU A 317 -9.65 5.24 16.17
C LEU A 317 -8.13 5.52 16.04
N SER A 318 -7.38 4.66 15.35
CA SER A 318 -5.94 4.85 15.11
C SER A 318 -5.62 6.21 14.48
N VAL A 319 -6.48 6.69 13.56
CA VAL A 319 -6.31 7.98 12.86
C VAL A 319 -6.29 9.14 13.85
N ILE A 320 -7.20 9.11 14.83
CA ILE A 320 -7.35 10.14 15.86
C ILE A 320 -6.20 10.06 16.86
N MET A 321 -5.76 8.86 17.24
CA MET A 321 -4.65 8.69 18.18
C MET A 321 -3.31 9.15 17.57
N ILE A 322 -3.03 8.80 16.32
CA ILE A 322 -1.76 9.12 15.64
C ILE A 322 -1.59 10.63 15.40
N SER A 323 -2.67 11.41 15.34
CA SER A 323 -2.58 12.88 15.24
C SER A 323 -2.36 13.60 16.58
N HIS A 324 -2.53 12.92 17.73
CA HIS A 324 -2.48 13.54 19.06
C HIS A 324 -1.51 12.88 20.05
N ALA A 325 -0.95 11.71 19.73
CA ALA A 325 -0.05 10.97 20.60
C ALA A 325 1.30 10.64 19.94
N GLY A 326 2.34 10.57 20.78
CA GLY A 326 3.69 10.16 20.37
C GLY A 326 3.72 8.73 19.81
N ARG A 327 4.47 8.52 18.73
CA ARG A 327 4.53 7.23 18.02
C ARG A 327 5.16 6.15 18.90
N ARG A 328 6.15 6.51 19.72
CA ARG A 328 6.81 5.61 20.67
C ARG A 328 5.87 5.22 21.81
N PHE A 329 5.05 6.16 22.29
CA PHE A 329 4.03 5.89 23.31
C PHE A 329 2.95 4.93 22.81
N LEU A 330 2.41 5.17 21.60
CA LEU A 330 1.41 4.28 20.99
C LEU A 330 1.93 2.85 20.84
N LEU A 331 3.15 2.66 20.34
CA LEU A 331 3.76 1.33 20.23
C LEU A 331 3.96 0.64 21.59
N ILE A 332 4.35 1.38 22.64
CA ILE A 332 4.47 0.80 24.00
C ILE A 332 3.12 0.32 24.52
N VAL A 333 2.10 1.19 24.51
CA VAL A 333 0.75 0.85 25.00
C VAL A 333 0.15 -0.32 24.22
N GLY A 334 0.28 -0.30 22.89
CA GLY A 334 -0.16 -1.39 22.02
C GLY A 334 0.56 -2.71 22.27
N GLY A 335 1.87 -2.68 22.49
CA GLY A 335 2.65 -3.88 22.76
C GLY A 335 2.29 -4.53 24.10
N VAL A 336 2.02 -3.72 25.14
CA VAL A 336 1.49 -4.21 26.43
C VAL A 336 0.10 -4.82 26.24
N GLY A 337 -0.80 -4.13 25.52
CA GLY A 337 -2.15 -4.64 25.22
C GLY A 337 -2.14 -5.99 24.48
N MET A 338 -1.34 -6.10 23.42
CA MET A 338 -1.13 -7.36 22.70
C MET A 338 -0.52 -8.46 23.58
N SER A 339 0.44 -8.12 24.44
CA SER A 339 1.06 -9.09 25.35
C SER A 339 0.00 -9.71 26.27
N ILE A 340 -0.77 -8.88 26.98
CA ILE A 340 -1.79 -9.33 27.93
C ILE A 340 -2.85 -10.20 27.23
N SER A 341 -3.31 -9.79 26.05
CA SER A 341 -4.34 -10.54 25.32
C SER A 341 -3.86 -11.86 24.74
N LEU A 342 -2.62 -11.93 24.22
CA LEU A 342 -2.03 -13.18 23.75
C LEU A 342 -1.73 -14.17 24.89
N PHE A 343 -1.28 -13.66 26.05
CA PHE A 343 -1.13 -14.50 27.24
C PHE A 343 -2.48 -15.01 27.77
N SER A 344 -3.53 -14.17 27.75
CA SER A 344 -4.89 -14.58 28.10
C SER A 344 -5.44 -15.66 27.16
N LEU A 345 -5.23 -15.52 25.84
CA LEU A 345 -5.64 -16.50 24.83
C LEU A 345 -4.91 -17.84 24.99
N GLY A 346 -3.59 -17.82 25.20
CA GLY A 346 -2.82 -19.03 25.45
C GLY A 346 -3.27 -19.77 26.72
N SER A 347 -3.58 -19.03 27.79
CA SER A 347 -4.09 -19.60 29.04
C SER A 347 -5.51 -20.18 28.89
N TYR A 348 -6.38 -19.59 28.08
CA TYR A 348 -7.67 -20.19 27.73
C TYR A 348 -7.48 -21.56 27.05
N PHE A 349 -6.62 -21.64 26.03
CA PHE A 349 -6.35 -22.91 25.35
C PHE A 349 -5.71 -23.94 26.29
N TYR A 350 -4.77 -23.54 27.16
CA TYR A 350 -4.18 -24.42 28.16
C TYR A 350 -5.23 -25.04 29.09
N ILE A 351 -6.17 -24.24 29.59
CA ILE A 351 -7.25 -24.71 30.48
C ILE A 351 -8.23 -25.61 29.72
N SER A 352 -8.58 -25.25 28.48
CA SER A 352 -9.48 -26.05 27.63
C SER A 352 -8.88 -27.43 27.30
N GLU A 353 -7.66 -27.47 26.76
CA GLU A 353 -6.95 -28.70 26.39
C GLU A 353 -6.78 -29.65 27.60
N ASN A 354 -6.39 -29.13 28.77
CA ASN A 354 -6.25 -29.93 29.99
C ASN A 354 -7.59 -30.37 30.60
N SER A 355 -8.70 -29.68 30.32
CA SER A 355 -10.03 -30.07 30.81
C SER A 355 -10.62 -31.22 29.99
N LEU A 356 -10.44 -31.22 28.66
CA LEU A 356 -10.83 -32.37 27.83
C LEU A 356 -10.04 -33.64 28.17
N SER A 357 -8.76 -33.52 28.56
CA SER A 357 -7.90 -34.67 28.85
C SER A 357 -8.21 -35.38 30.18
N LYS A 358 -9.17 -34.91 30.99
CA LYS A 358 -9.55 -35.54 32.26
C LYS A 358 -11.06 -35.83 32.29
N ASN A 359 -11.41 -37.11 32.20
CA ASN A 359 -12.76 -37.60 32.53
C ASN A 359 -13.10 -37.25 33.99
N SER A 360 -13.74 -36.11 34.19
CA SER A 360 -14.13 -35.59 35.51
C SER A 360 -15.34 -34.70 35.33
N THR A 361 -16.35 -34.89 36.16
CA THR A 361 -17.68 -34.26 36.06
C THR A 361 -17.67 -32.81 36.55
N VAL A 362 -16.77 -31.99 36.02
CA VAL A 362 -16.69 -30.55 36.27
C VAL A 362 -17.70 -29.84 35.37
N THR A 363 -18.52 -28.99 35.96
CA THR A 363 -19.54 -28.21 35.23
C THR A 363 -18.90 -27.41 34.10
N TYR A 364 -19.34 -27.65 32.87
CA TYR A 364 -18.81 -27.01 31.66
C TYR A 364 -19.25 -25.53 31.61
N TYR A 365 -18.51 -24.67 32.29
CA TYR A 365 -18.62 -23.23 32.13
C TYR A 365 -18.00 -22.86 30.78
N ASP A 366 -18.84 -22.42 29.84
CA ASP A 366 -18.43 -22.04 28.48
C ASP A 366 -17.65 -20.72 28.48
N PHE A 367 -16.38 -20.79 28.89
CA PHE A 367 -15.43 -19.68 28.89
C PHE A 367 -14.97 -19.28 27.47
N SER A 368 -15.58 -19.79 26.40
CA SER A 368 -15.16 -19.51 25.02
C SER A 368 -15.28 -18.02 24.65
N TRP A 369 -16.10 -17.26 25.39
CA TRP A 369 -16.09 -15.79 25.34
C TRP A 369 -14.71 -15.18 25.66
N VAL A 370 -13.90 -15.79 26.53
CA VAL A 370 -12.54 -15.35 26.87
C VAL A 370 -11.64 -15.40 25.64
N ALA A 371 -11.78 -16.42 24.79
CA ALA A 371 -11.04 -16.50 23.53
C ALA A 371 -11.43 -15.37 22.58
N VAL A 372 -12.73 -15.09 22.42
CA VAL A 372 -13.25 -14.00 21.59
C VAL A 372 -12.76 -12.64 22.09
N THR A 373 -12.90 -12.36 23.39
CA THR A 373 -12.43 -11.11 24.01
C THR A 373 -10.92 -10.96 23.90
N SER A 374 -10.14 -12.03 24.05
CA SER A 374 -8.68 -11.98 23.91
C SER A 374 -8.25 -11.67 22.48
N VAL A 375 -8.80 -12.36 21.47
CA VAL A 375 -8.51 -12.07 20.06
C VAL A 375 -8.99 -10.66 19.66
N ALA A 376 -10.14 -10.22 20.17
CA ALA A 376 -10.64 -8.86 19.98
C ALA A 376 -9.68 -7.80 20.55
N VAL A 377 -9.29 -7.90 21.83
CA VAL A 377 -8.36 -6.95 22.47
C VAL A 377 -7.00 -6.97 21.79
N TYR A 378 -6.51 -8.13 21.36
CA TYR A 378 -5.29 -8.26 20.55
C TYR A 378 -5.36 -7.44 19.26
N ILE A 379 -6.44 -7.59 18.48
CA ILE A 379 -6.62 -6.94 17.18
C ILE A 379 -6.91 -5.44 17.33
N VAL A 380 -7.61 -5.03 18.39
CA VAL A 380 -7.75 -3.61 18.77
C VAL A 380 -6.38 -3.00 19.08
N ALA A 381 -5.61 -3.64 19.97
CA ALA A 381 -4.30 -3.15 20.38
C ALA A 381 -3.35 -3.03 19.18
N PHE A 382 -3.24 -4.06 18.33
CA PHE A 382 -2.44 -4.02 17.11
C PHE A 382 -2.95 -2.93 16.14
N GLY A 383 -4.25 -2.91 15.85
CA GLY A 383 -4.87 -2.05 14.84
C GLY A 383 -4.80 -0.56 15.16
N MET A 384 -4.89 -0.20 16.44
CA MET A 384 -4.76 1.19 16.91
C MET A 384 -3.31 1.68 16.97
N THR A 385 -2.30 0.78 16.90
CA THR A 385 -0.90 1.12 17.19
C THR A 385 0.11 0.49 16.21
N TRP A 386 0.52 -0.76 16.41
CA TRP A 386 1.59 -1.46 15.69
C TRP A 386 1.33 -1.64 14.19
N GLY A 387 0.07 -1.79 13.79
CA GLY A 387 -0.33 -1.78 12.38
C GLY A 387 0.13 -0.50 11.68
N PRO A 388 -0.48 0.67 11.96
CA PRO A 388 -0.14 1.92 11.28
C PRO A 388 1.22 2.54 11.71
N CYS A 389 1.62 2.47 12.99
CA CYS A 389 2.77 3.23 13.49
C CYS A 389 4.12 2.75 12.94
N ALA A 390 4.31 1.45 12.67
CA ALA A 390 5.58 0.95 12.14
C ALA A 390 5.87 1.50 10.72
N TRP A 391 4.86 1.48 9.84
CA TRP A 391 4.96 2.07 8.49
C TRP A 391 5.14 3.59 8.52
N LEU A 392 4.49 4.28 9.48
CA LEU A 392 4.66 5.72 9.67
C LEU A 392 6.10 6.06 10.08
N ILE A 393 6.63 5.42 11.13
CA ILE A 393 8.00 5.66 11.62
C ILE A 393 9.02 5.37 10.53
N MET A 394 8.88 4.29 9.75
CA MET A 394 9.72 4.02 8.58
C MET A 394 9.79 5.22 7.63
N SER A 395 8.64 5.84 7.34
CA SER A 395 8.57 7.01 6.46
C SER A 395 9.12 8.31 7.10
N GLU A 396 9.11 8.41 8.43
CA GLU A 396 9.60 9.58 9.18
C GLU A 396 11.13 9.52 9.41
N ILE A 397 11.72 8.36 9.72
CA ILE A 397 13.15 8.23 10.08
C ILE A 397 14.12 8.15 8.90
N PHE A 398 13.68 7.78 7.70
CA PHE A 398 14.58 7.65 6.56
C PHE A 398 14.93 9.00 5.91
N PRO A 399 16.22 9.31 5.71
CA PRO A 399 16.65 10.53 5.03
C PRO A 399 16.13 10.55 3.59
N VAL A 400 15.71 11.73 3.12
CA VAL A 400 14.96 11.88 1.86
C VAL A 400 15.70 11.28 0.67
N LYS A 401 17.04 11.45 0.59
CA LYS A 401 17.89 10.91 -0.48
C LYS A 401 17.93 9.37 -0.54
N ALA A 402 17.62 8.66 0.54
CA ALA A 402 17.67 7.18 0.61
C ALA A 402 16.28 6.51 0.68
N ARG A 403 15.23 7.28 0.96
CA ARG A 403 13.93 6.80 1.43
C ARG A 403 13.31 5.73 0.52
N GLY A 404 13.41 5.85 -0.81
CA GLY A 404 12.88 4.85 -1.75
C GLY A 404 13.54 3.47 -1.59
N ILE A 405 14.88 3.42 -1.64
CA ILE A 405 15.64 2.17 -1.53
C ILE A 405 15.51 1.57 -0.11
N ALA A 406 15.57 2.41 0.93
CA ALA A 406 15.43 1.97 2.32
C ALA A 406 14.02 1.39 2.59
N SER A 407 12.94 2.08 2.18
CA SER A 407 11.57 1.57 2.33
C SER A 407 11.31 0.32 1.51
N GLY A 408 11.85 0.21 0.29
CA GLY A 408 11.72 -1.01 -0.53
C GLY A 408 12.29 -2.25 0.16
N ASN A 409 13.51 -2.14 0.73
CA ASN A 409 14.15 -3.25 1.44
C ASN A 409 13.49 -3.54 2.81
N ALA A 410 13.02 -2.52 3.53
CA ALA A 410 12.28 -2.71 4.78
C ALA A 410 10.91 -3.40 4.55
N THR A 411 10.21 -3.04 3.45
CA THR A 411 8.96 -3.68 3.04
C THR A 411 9.19 -5.14 2.64
N LEU A 412 10.22 -5.41 1.83
CA LEU A 412 10.66 -6.76 1.47
C LEU A 412 10.87 -7.63 2.72
N PHE A 413 11.59 -7.11 3.71
CA PHE A 413 11.87 -7.81 4.96
C PHE A 413 10.59 -8.05 5.81
N ASN A 414 9.65 -7.11 5.83
CA ASN A 414 8.35 -7.31 6.50
C ASN A 414 7.58 -8.49 5.89
N TRP A 415 7.57 -8.62 4.56
CA TRP A 415 6.93 -9.75 3.88
C TRP A 415 7.64 -11.08 4.12
N THR A 416 8.98 -11.08 4.18
CA THR A 416 9.76 -12.27 4.56
C THR A 416 9.40 -12.73 5.97
N CYS A 417 9.27 -11.81 6.93
CA CYS A 417 8.84 -12.15 8.29
C CYS A 417 7.38 -12.65 8.31
N ALA A 418 6.48 -12.03 7.55
CA ALA A 418 5.09 -12.46 7.41
C ALA A 418 4.98 -13.90 6.88
N PHE A 419 5.81 -14.26 5.89
CA PHE A 419 5.89 -15.62 5.35
C PHE A 419 6.34 -16.63 6.41
N THR A 420 7.48 -16.38 7.04
CA THR A 420 8.05 -17.29 8.04
C THR A 420 7.05 -17.57 9.16
N ILE A 421 6.41 -16.54 9.72
CA ILE A 421 5.44 -16.68 10.80
C ILE A 421 4.17 -17.43 10.33
N THR A 422 3.68 -17.16 9.12
CA THR A 422 2.46 -17.80 8.59
C THR A 422 2.67 -19.28 8.27
N LYS A 423 3.83 -19.66 7.71
CA LYS A 423 4.14 -21.06 7.38
C LYS A 423 4.48 -21.88 8.63
N THR A 424 5.10 -21.27 9.63
CA THR A 424 5.47 -21.96 10.89
C THR A 424 4.32 -22.05 11.90
N PHE A 425 3.26 -21.26 11.78
CA PHE A 425 2.15 -21.29 12.75
C PHE A 425 1.55 -22.70 12.98
N PRO A 426 1.16 -23.50 11.96
CA PRO A 426 0.66 -24.85 12.22
C PRO A 426 1.71 -25.82 12.80
N PHE A 427 3.00 -25.59 12.51
CA PHE A 427 4.09 -26.34 13.15
C PHE A 427 4.17 -26.00 14.65
N PHE A 428 4.15 -24.71 15.02
CA PHE A 428 4.11 -24.31 16.44
C PHE A 428 2.85 -24.83 17.15
N ILE A 429 1.68 -24.74 16.52
CA ILE A 429 0.42 -25.29 17.09
C ILE A 429 0.51 -26.80 17.33
N ASN A 430 1.23 -27.55 16.49
CA ASN A 430 1.39 -29.00 16.63
C ASN A 430 2.53 -29.41 17.60
N THR A 431 3.54 -28.55 17.81
CA THR A 431 4.72 -28.87 18.63
C THR A 431 4.72 -28.20 20.02
N LEU A 432 4.04 -27.06 20.17
CA LEU A 432 3.96 -26.25 21.41
C LEU A 432 2.52 -26.14 21.96
N THR A 433 1.56 -26.85 21.35
CA THR A 433 0.10 -26.68 21.48
C THR A 433 -0.39 -25.26 21.14
N ALA A 434 -1.71 -25.04 21.18
CA ALA A 434 -2.27 -23.71 21.02
C ALA A 434 -1.80 -22.75 22.13
N ALA A 435 -1.68 -23.25 23.37
CA ALA A 435 -1.24 -22.47 24.52
C ALA A 435 0.18 -21.91 24.34
N GLY A 436 1.16 -22.78 24.09
CA GLY A 436 2.56 -22.38 23.94
C GLY A 436 2.80 -21.50 22.73
N THR A 437 2.03 -21.66 21.65
CA THR A 437 2.11 -20.79 20.46
C THR A 437 1.69 -19.35 20.76
N PHE A 438 0.56 -19.15 21.46
CA PHE A 438 0.13 -17.80 21.82
C PHE A 438 0.99 -17.17 22.94
N TRP A 439 1.50 -17.96 23.88
CA TRP A 439 2.51 -17.49 24.84
C TRP A 439 3.83 -17.08 24.16
N LEU A 440 4.28 -17.80 23.13
CA LEU A 440 5.44 -17.42 22.33
C LEU A 440 5.22 -16.07 21.63
N TYR A 441 4.10 -15.88 20.93
CA TYR A 441 3.76 -14.57 20.34
C TYR A 441 3.59 -13.46 21.39
N GLY A 442 3.05 -13.77 22.57
CA GLY A 442 2.96 -12.84 23.70
C GLY A 442 4.35 -12.41 24.20
N SER A 443 5.31 -13.32 24.32
CA SER A 443 6.70 -13.00 24.69
C SER A 443 7.40 -12.12 23.65
N GLN A 444 7.12 -12.33 22.35
CA GLN A 444 7.61 -11.46 21.28
C GLN A 444 7.03 -10.04 21.41
N ALA A 445 5.77 -9.89 21.81
CA ALA A 445 5.16 -8.58 22.07
C ALA A 445 5.83 -7.85 23.26
N ILE A 446 6.21 -8.55 24.33
CA ILE A 446 6.97 -7.97 25.46
C ILE A 446 8.37 -7.51 24.99
N MET A 447 9.08 -8.34 24.22
CA MET A 447 10.39 -7.98 23.68
C MET A 447 10.31 -6.79 22.71
N ALA A 448 9.21 -6.67 21.96
CA ALA A 448 8.89 -5.54 21.10
C ALA A 448 8.71 -4.23 21.89
N VAL A 449 8.02 -4.27 23.04
CA VAL A 449 7.89 -3.11 23.96
C VAL A 449 9.26 -2.66 24.46
N PHE A 450 10.11 -3.59 24.89
CA PHE A 450 11.47 -3.27 25.35
C PHE A 450 12.32 -2.64 24.24
N PHE A 451 12.27 -3.20 23.02
CA PHE A 451 12.96 -2.62 21.86
C PHE A 451 12.47 -1.19 21.54
N VAL A 452 11.16 -0.94 21.55
CA VAL A 452 10.60 0.41 21.32
C VAL A 452 11.00 1.38 22.44
N TYR A 453 11.07 0.90 23.68
CA TYR A 453 11.53 1.71 24.80
C TYR A 453 13.01 2.12 24.64
N VAL A 454 13.90 1.21 24.24
CA VAL A 454 15.35 1.50 24.15
C VAL A 454 15.76 2.17 22.83
N CYS A 455 15.26 1.70 21.69
CA CYS A 455 15.86 1.96 20.38
C CYS A 455 15.06 2.90 19.47
N VAL A 456 13.76 3.07 19.68
CA VAL A 456 12.90 3.87 18.78
C VAL A 456 12.82 5.32 19.28
N PRO A 457 13.29 6.32 18.52
CA PRO A 457 13.14 7.71 18.89
C PRO A 457 11.68 8.16 18.72
N GLU A 458 11.22 9.10 19.53
CA GLU A 458 9.96 9.78 19.26
C GLU A 458 10.11 10.69 18.03
N THR A 459 9.18 10.60 17.08
CA THR A 459 9.16 11.34 15.81
C THR A 459 8.06 12.40 15.76
N GLU A 460 7.08 12.33 16.66
CA GLU A 460 6.02 13.34 16.83
C GLU A 460 6.62 14.74 17.11
N GLY A 461 5.94 15.78 16.60
CA GLY A 461 6.32 17.19 16.77
C GLY A 461 7.62 17.64 16.09
N LYS A 462 8.34 16.77 15.34
CA LYS A 462 9.69 17.05 14.82
C LYS A 462 9.73 17.18 13.30
N SER A 463 10.60 18.05 12.80
CA SER A 463 10.89 18.17 11.38
C SER A 463 11.81 17.03 10.90
N LEU A 464 11.77 16.72 9.60
CA LEU A 464 12.57 15.64 9.01
C LEU A 464 14.06 15.91 9.10
N GLU A 465 14.48 17.18 9.13
CA GLU A 465 15.88 17.59 9.31
C GLU A 465 16.32 17.31 10.76
N LYS A 466 15.50 17.68 11.75
CA LYS A 466 15.76 17.42 13.18
C LYS A 466 15.80 15.91 13.48
N ILE A 467 15.04 15.09 12.74
CA ILE A 467 15.12 13.63 12.81
C ILE A 467 16.42 13.11 12.15
N GLN A 468 16.84 13.63 11.00
CA GLN A 468 18.12 13.25 10.38
C GLN A 468 19.33 13.63 11.25
N MET A 469 19.33 14.81 11.88
CA MET A 469 20.36 15.26 12.82
C MET A 469 20.54 14.31 14.02
N LEU A 470 19.45 13.69 14.52
CA LEU A 470 19.51 12.68 15.59
C LEU A 470 20.32 11.43 15.18
N PHE A 471 20.41 11.12 13.89
CA PHE A 471 21.15 9.96 13.37
C PHE A 471 22.54 10.32 12.81
N GLU A 472 22.75 11.53 12.29
CA GLU A 472 24.05 12.02 11.81
C GLU A 472 25.10 12.17 12.92
N GLY A 473 24.69 12.28 14.18
CA GLY A 473 25.62 12.38 15.31
C GLY A 473 26.33 13.73 15.44
N LYS A 474 25.95 14.73 14.62
CA LYS A 474 26.29 16.15 14.88
C LYS A 474 25.80 16.50 16.30
N GLY A 475 26.75 16.97 17.10
CA GLY A 475 26.70 16.80 18.55
C GLY A 475 25.73 17.72 19.29
N LYS A 476 25.71 17.60 20.62
CA LYS A 476 24.86 18.37 21.56
C LYS A 476 24.86 19.90 21.34
N LYS A 477 25.88 20.49 20.72
CA LYS A 477 26.09 21.95 20.64
C LYS A 477 25.02 22.76 19.89
N GLU A 478 24.20 22.14 19.02
CA GLU A 478 23.06 22.82 18.37
C GLU A 478 21.71 22.55 19.06
N ARG A 479 21.67 21.81 20.18
CA ARG A 479 20.42 21.55 20.90
C ARG A 479 19.95 22.82 21.61
N ASP A 480 20.86 23.44 22.35
CA ASP A 480 20.56 24.53 23.29
C ASP A 480 20.27 25.85 22.55
N SER A 481 20.77 26.02 21.31
CA SER A 481 20.56 27.20 20.47
C SER A 481 19.22 27.26 19.73
N ILE A 482 18.39 26.21 19.83
CA ILE A 482 17.08 26.11 19.16
C ILE A 482 15.92 25.98 20.18
N GLU A 483 16.22 25.91 21.48
CA GLU A 483 15.23 25.78 22.56
C GLU A 483 14.73 27.14 23.10
N LEU A 484 14.26 28.01 22.19
CA LEU A 484 13.47 29.21 22.51
C LEU A 484 12.17 29.25 21.67
N PRO A 485 11.09 29.90 22.16
CA PRO A 485 9.86 29.15 22.40
C PRO A 485 8.87 29.11 21.23
N ILE A 486 8.37 27.91 20.94
CA ILE A 486 7.24 27.64 20.03
C ILE A 486 6.06 26.97 20.79
N ARG A 487 6.21 26.71 22.09
CA ARG A 487 5.33 25.78 22.85
C ARG A 487 3.93 26.30 23.19
N GLU A 488 3.63 27.58 22.98
CA GLU A 488 2.36 28.20 23.46
C GLU A 488 1.36 28.60 22.37
N THR A 489 1.73 28.67 21.09
CA THR A 489 0.88 29.31 20.06
C THR A 489 -0.03 28.36 19.27
N TYR A 490 0.07 27.05 19.45
CA TYR A 490 -0.55 26.04 18.54
C TYR A 490 -1.80 25.31 19.06
N SER A 491 -2.33 25.66 20.24
CA SER A 491 -3.42 24.88 20.87
C SER A 491 -4.82 25.09 20.27
N ASN A 492 -5.17 26.32 19.84
CA ASN A 492 -6.59 26.74 19.81
C ASN A 492 -7.19 27.13 18.44
N GLU A 493 -6.45 27.09 17.33
CA GLU A 493 -7.02 27.34 15.98
C GLU A 493 -6.70 26.22 14.98
N ILE A 494 -7.63 25.27 14.83
CA ILE A 494 -8.22 24.79 13.56
C ILE A 494 -9.23 23.65 13.88
N VAL A 495 -10.39 24.03 14.44
CA VAL A 495 -11.59 23.18 14.39
C VAL A 495 -12.46 23.69 13.24
N GLN A 496 -12.39 23.03 12.08
CA GLN A 496 -13.41 23.21 11.02
C GLN A 496 -13.45 22.03 10.05
N ASN A 497 -14.63 21.41 9.96
CA ASN A 497 -14.96 20.30 9.06
C ASN A 497 -15.20 20.77 7.61
N VAL A 498 -14.95 19.91 6.62
CA VAL A 498 -15.85 19.74 5.45
C VAL A 498 -15.55 18.48 4.61
N ARG A 499 -16.59 17.66 4.40
CA ARG A 499 -16.81 16.66 3.32
C ARG A 499 -15.75 15.57 3.05
N VAL A 500 -15.91 14.42 3.72
CA VAL A 500 -15.14 13.18 3.45
C VAL A 500 -15.71 12.34 2.28
N GLY A 501 -17.04 12.18 2.19
CA GLY A 501 -17.67 11.10 1.39
C GLY A 501 -17.34 11.07 -0.11
N ARG A 502 -17.04 12.22 -0.74
CA ARG A 502 -16.57 12.26 -2.14
C ARG A 502 -15.18 11.68 -2.35
N ALA A 503 -14.50 11.20 -1.32
CA ALA A 503 -13.23 10.50 -1.53
C ALA A 503 -13.46 9.11 -2.12
N ILE A 504 -14.59 8.49 -1.74
CA ILE A 504 -15.04 7.15 -2.10
C ILE A 504 -15.56 7.12 -3.56
N LEU A 505 -14.95 7.84 -4.52
CA LEU A 505 -15.34 7.68 -5.95
C LEU A 505 -14.28 7.91 -7.05
N ALA A 506 -12.97 8.08 -6.81
CA ALA A 506 -12.03 8.04 -7.95
C ALA A 506 -10.55 7.77 -7.66
N THR A 507 -10.16 6.66 -7.06
CA THR A 507 -8.86 6.07 -7.45
C THR A 507 -8.99 4.71 -8.14
N PHE A 508 -10.23 4.30 -8.48
CA PHE A 508 -10.56 2.96 -8.98
C PHE A 508 -10.84 2.78 -10.48
N ILE A 509 -10.44 3.63 -11.44
CA ILE A 509 -10.08 3.22 -12.86
C ILE A 509 -8.54 3.35 -12.88
N ALA A 510 -7.84 2.74 -11.94
CA ALA A 510 -6.42 2.50 -12.12
C ALA A 510 -6.01 1.27 -11.32
N ALA A 511 -6.61 0.13 -11.70
CA ALA A 511 -6.14 -1.25 -11.62
C ALA A 511 -7.02 -2.23 -12.40
N LEU A 512 -6.70 -2.33 -13.69
CA LEU A 512 -6.75 -3.49 -14.60
C LEU A 512 -5.99 -3.20 -15.94
N GLY A 513 -5.17 -2.14 -16.02
CA GLY A 513 -4.08 -2.03 -17.01
C GLY A 513 -2.99 -3.15 -16.97
N PRO A 514 -2.74 -3.86 -15.85
CA PRO A 514 -2.01 -5.12 -15.85
C PRO A 514 -2.93 -6.29 -16.10
N LEU A 515 -4.25 -6.10 -16.02
CA LEU A 515 -5.16 -7.14 -16.48
C LEU A 515 -4.98 -7.40 -17.97
N SER A 516 -4.29 -6.50 -18.67
CA SER A 516 -3.54 -6.78 -19.89
C SER A 516 -2.18 -7.46 -19.62
N PHE A 517 -1.24 -6.81 -18.91
CA PHE A 517 0.14 -7.31 -18.70
C PHE A 517 0.22 -8.76 -18.21
N GLY A 518 -0.35 -9.07 -17.06
CA GLY A 518 -0.23 -10.39 -16.46
C GLY A 518 -1.21 -11.41 -17.06
N TYR A 519 -2.22 -10.98 -17.82
CA TYR A 519 -3.07 -11.90 -18.60
C TYR A 519 -2.26 -12.55 -19.71
N CYS A 520 -1.33 -11.79 -20.31
CA CYS A 520 -0.32 -12.34 -21.23
C CYS A 520 0.61 -13.36 -20.56
N MET A 521 0.94 -13.16 -19.27
CA MET A 521 1.75 -14.10 -18.49
C MET A 521 0.97 -15.37 -18.08
N GLY A 522 -0.27 -15.22 -17.58
CA GLY A 522 -1.12 -16.36 -17.20
C GLY A 522 -1.47 -17.27 -18.38
N TYR A 523 -1.60 -16.70 -19.58
CA TYR A 523 -1.76 -17.45 -20.82
C TYR A 523 -0.50 -18.22 -21.26
N SER A 524 0.69 -17.94 -20.72
CA SER A 524 1.86 -18.81 -20.94
C SER A 524 1.67 -20.16 -20.25
N SER A 525 1.15 -20.19 -19.02
CA SER A 525 0.91 -21.44 -18.27
C SER A 525 -0.18 -22.31 -18.90
N SER A 526 -1.38 -21.75 -19.17
CA SER A 526 -2.51 -22.57 -19.62
C SER A 526 -2.34 -23.12 -21.04
N ALA A 527 -1.88 -22.30 -21.99
CA ALA A 527 -1.66 -22.75 -23.36
C ALA A 527 -0.48 -23.73 -23.47
N LEU A 528 0.44 -23.74 -22.50
CA LEU A 528 1.57 -24.65 -22.48
C LEU A 528 1.14 -26.08 -22.12
N GLU A 529 0.26 -26.26 -21.13
CA GLU A 529 -0.28 -27.60 -20.79
C GLU A 529 -1.03 -28.21 -21.98
N ASP A 530 -1.91 -27.45 -22.65
CA ASP A 530 -2.62 -27.91 -23.85
C ASP A 530 -1.67 -28.28 -25.01
N LEU A 531 -0.71 -27.41 -25.33
CA LEU A 531 0.23 -27.65 -26.44
C LEU A 531 1.21 -28.78 -26.16
N VAL A 532 1.59 -29.02 -24.91
CA VAL A 532 2.42 -30.17 -24.53
C VAL A 532 1.60 -31.45 -24.53
N HIS A 533 0.39 -31.46 -23.97
CA HIS A 533 -0.49 -32.63 -24.06
C HIS A 533 -0.81 -33.03 -25.52
N GLN A 534 -0.97 -32.07 -26.43
CA GLN A 534 -1.18 -32.34 -27.86
C GLN A 534 0.00 -32.99 -28.59
N SER A 535 1.22 -32.93 -28.04
CA SER A 535 2.37 -33.67 -28.62
C SER A 535 2.12 -35.19 -28.62
N SER A 536 1.44 -35.70 -27.58
CA SER A 536 0.95 -37.09 -27.47
C SER A 536 0.00 -37.51 -28.60
N SER A 537 -0.63 -36.54 -29.27
CA SER A 537 -1.69 -36.73 -30.26
C SER A 537 -1.24 -36.45 -31.70
N ALA A 538 0.06 -36.24 -31.93
CA ALA A 538 0.66 -35.94 -33.24
C ALA A 538 0.04 -34.72 -33.98
N SER A 539 -0.39 -33.67 -33.25
CA SER A 539 -0.84 -32.42 -33.89
C SER A 539 0.35 -31.55 -34.35
N ALA A 540 0.17 -30.79 -35.44
CA ALA A 540 1.22 -29.93 -36.01
C ALA A 540 1.67 -28.75 -35.11
N THR A 541 0.94 -28.51 -34.02
CA THR A 541 1.21 -27.50 -32.99
C THR A 541 1.75 -28.09 -31.68
N GLY A 542 1.80 -29.41 -31.54
CA GLY A 542 2.27 -30.09 -30.33
C GLY A 542 3.72 -29.72 -29.99
N LEU A 543 3.96 -29.23 -28.77
CA LEU A 543 5.28 -28.83 -28.28
C LEU A 543 5.87 -29.92 -27.40
N THR A 544 7.14 -30.28 -27.61
CA THR A 544 7.90 -31.07 -26.62
C THR A 544 8.27 -30.20 -25.41
N ASP A 545 8.53 -30.77 -24.23
CA ASP A 545 8.79 -30.01 -22.99
C ASP A 545 9.84 -28.90 -23.13
N GLY A 546 10.95 -29.20 -23.83
CA GLY A 546 12.01 -28.23 -24.12
C GLY A 546 11.53 -27.09 -25.02
N GLN A 547 10.73 -27.38 -26.04
CA GLN A 547 10.09 -26.39 -26.91
C GLN A 547 9.03 -25.58 -26.15
N GLY A 548 8.27 -26.21 -25.25
CA GLY A 548 7.33 -25.55 -24.36
C GLY A 548 7.99 -24.54 -23.41
N SER A 549 9.14 -24.90 -22.84
CA SER A 549 9.96 -23.99 -22.03
C SER A 549 10.41 -22.75 -22.84
N TRP A 550 10.77 -22.93 -24.11
CA TRP A 550 11.05 -21.81 -25.03
C TRP A 550 9.79 -20.98 -25.33
N PHE A 551 8.64 -21.58 -25.62
CA PHE A 551 7.38 -20.85 -25.87
C PHE A 551 7.01 -19.90 -24.72
N SER A 552 7.16 -20.36 -23.48
CA SER A 552 6.95 -19.53 -22.29
C SER A 552 8.03 -18.45 -22.14
N SER A 553 9.30 -18.79 -22.39
CA SER A 553 10.44 -17.86 -22.24
C SER A 553 10.52 -16.77 -23.32
N LEU A 554 9.98 -17.02 -24.52
CA LEU A 554 10.08 -16.09 -25.66
C LEU A 554 9.28 -14.79 -25.46
N VAL A 555 8.24 -14.79 -24.63
CA VAL A 555 7.56 -13.53 -24.23
C VAL A 555 8.46 -12.66 -23.35
N THR A 556 9.28 -13.28 -22.51
CA THR A 556 10.27 -12.60 -21.65
C THR A 556 11.43 -12.05 -22.48
N ILE A 557 11.92 -12.83 -23.46
CA ILE A 557 12.94 -12.38 -24.43
C ILE A 557 12.42 -11.21 -25.26
N GLY A 558 11.18 -11.29 -25.76
CA GLY A 558 10.51 -10.17 -26.42
C GLY A 558 10.42 -8.94 -25.51
N ALA A 559 10.09 -9.11 -24.22
CA ALA A 559 10.04 -8.00 -23.27
C ALA A 559 11.42 -7.38 -22.99
N ILE A 560 12.50 -8.16 -23.00
CA ILE A 560 13.89 -7.66 -22.87
C ILE A 560 14.25 -6.74 -24.04
N PHE A 561 13.89 -7.07 -25.28
CA PHE A 561 14.09 -6.17 -26.44
C PHE A 561 13.07 -5.03 -26.51
N GLY A 562 11.84 -5.25 -26.04
CA GLY A 562 10.79 -4.22 -25.97
C GLY A 562 11.08 -3.12 -24.96
N SER A 563 11.79 -3.42 -23.86
CA SER A 563 12.03 -2.42 -22.80
C SER A 563 12.95 -1.27 -23.21
N PRO A 564 14.11 -1.48 -23.88
CA PRO A 564 14.91 -0.40 -24.46
C PRO A 564 14.15 0.43 -25.50
N VAL A 565 13.45 -0.22 -26.44
CA VAL A 565 12.64 0.46 -27.47
C VAL A 565 11.50 1.25 -26.85
N GLY A 566 10.86 0.69 -25.82
CA GLY A 566 9.83 1.35 -25.03
C GLY A 566 10.36 2.56 -24.27
N GLY A 567 11.55 2.49 -23.68
CA GLY A 567 12.22 3.62 -23.03
C GLY A 567 12.51 4.75 -24.02
N TRP A 568 13.13 4.43 -25.15
CA TRP A 568 13.38 5.37 -26.25
C TRP A 568 12.08 5.99 -26.78
N ALA A 569 11.03 5.19 -27.00
CA ALA A 569 9.72 5.69 -27.44
C ALA A 569 8.95 6.47 -26.36
N ILE A 570 9.30 6.29 -25.09
CA ILE A 570 8.75 7.04 -23.95
C ILE A 570 9.36 8.42 -23.83
N ASP A 571 10.66 8.53 -24.10
CA ASP A 571 11.40 9.79 -24.08
C ASP A 571 11.20 10.57 -25.39
N LYS A 572 10.95 9.87 -26.52
CA LYS A 572 10.67 10.45 -27.84
C LYS A 572 9.20 10.80 -28.11
N PHE A 573 8.23 9.98 -27.68
CA PHE A 573 6.79 10.18 -27.99
C PHE A 573 5.88 10.40 -26.76
N GLY A 574 6.38 10.12 -25.56
CA GLY A 574 5.66 10.37 -24.32
C GLY A 574 4.63 9.29 -23.94
N ARG A 575 4.73 8.83 -22.68
CA ARG A 575 4.06 7.64 -22.10
C ARG A 575 2.59 7.36 -22.47
N LYS A 576 1.70 8.35 -22.61
CA LYS A 576 0.31 8.09 -23.06
C LYS A 576 0.26 7.59 -24.51
N SER A 577 1.08 8.18 -25.38
CA SER A 577 1.23 7.78 -26.78
C SER A 577 1.97 6.46 -26.88
N THR A 578 3.01 6.24 -26.07
CA THR A 578 3.74 4.96 -26.07
C THR A 578 2.87 3.80 -25.61
N ILE A 579 2.03 3.99 -24.58
CA ILE A 579 1.04 2.97 -24.17
C ILE A 579 0.11 2.59 -25.34
N MET A 580 -0.43 3.57 -26.07
CA MET A 580 -1.26 3.31 -27.27
C MET A 580 -0.47 2.56 -28.35
N LEU A 581 0.77 2.97 -28.63
CA LEU A 581 1.63 2.34 -29.64
C LEU A 581 1.92 0.86 -29.30
N CYS A 582 2.01 0.52 -28.02
CA CYS A 582 2.27 -0.85 -27.55
C CYS A 582 1.03 -1.77 -27.62
N VAL A 583 -0.19 -1.22 -27.74
CA VAL A 583 -1.40 -2.03 -27.97
C VAL A 583 -1.33 -2.75 -29.32
N VAL A 584 -0.73 -2.11 -30.34
CA VAL A 584 -0.63 -2.66 -31.71
C VAL A 584 0.13 -4.01 -31.74
N PRO A 585 1.40 -4.13 -31.29
CA PRO A 585 2.08 -5.42 -31.24
C PRO A 585 1.45 -6.38 -30.22
N PHE A 586 0.84 -5.87 -29.14
CA PHE A 586 0.15 -6.73 -28.18
C PHE A 586 -1.04 -7.46 -28.83
N VAL A 587 -1.91 -6.76 -29.56
CA VAL A 587 -3.05 -7.35 -30.29
C VAL A 587 -2.58 -8.23 -31.45
N LEU A 588 -1.57 -7.80 -32.21
CA LEU A 588 -0.99 -8.60 -33.31
C LEU A 588 -0.39 -9.92 -32.85
N GLY A 589 0.40 -9.91 -31.76
CA GLY A 589 1.00 -11.13 -31.23
C GLY A 589 -0.03 -12.11 -30.66
N TRP A 590 -1.14 -11.60 -30.08
CA TRP A 590 -2.27 -12.43 -29.66
C TRP A 590 -3.02 -13.06 -30.85
N LEU A 591 -3.33 -12.28 -31.90
CA LEU A 591 -3.94 -12.82 -33.12
C LEU A 591 -3.06 -13.88 -33.81
N LEU A 592 -1.74 -13.66 -33.85
CA LEU A 592 -0.78 -14.63 -34.38
C LEU A 592 -0.76 -15.96 -33.60
N ILE A 593 -1.01 -15.93 -32.28
CA ILE A 593 -1.12 -17.16 -31.49
C ILE A 593 -2.49 -17.83 -31.69
N SER A 594 -3.59 -17.07 -31.66
CA SER A 594 -4.95 -17.63 -31.79
C SER A 594 -5.26 -18.28 -33.14
N PHE A 595 -4.50 -17.96 -34.19
CA PHE A 595 -4.61 -18.59 -35.52
C PHE A 595 -3.39 -19.44 -35.90
N ALA A 596 -2.52 -19.78 -34.93
CA ALA A 596 -1.29 -20.53 -35.22
C ALA A 596 -1.58 -21.99 -35.60
N GLN A 597 -1.26 -22.36 -36.85
CA GLN A 597 -1.25 -23.74 -37.33
C GLN A 597 0.14 -24.40 -37.18
N ASN A 598 1.20 -23.59 -36.96
CA ASN A 598 2.59 -24.01 -36.97
C ASN A 598 3.35 -23.43 -35.76
N ILE A 599 4.26 -24.20 -35.14
CA ILE A 599 5.10 -23.78 -33.98
C ILE A 599 5.82 -22.42 -34.18
N PRO A 600 6.45 -22.09 -35.33
CA PRO A 600 7.12 -20.79 -35.51
C PRO A 600 6.18 -19.58 -35.41
N MET A 601 4.88 -19.77 -35.70
CA MET A 601 3.87 -18.70 -35.66
C MET A 601 3.47 -18.38 -34.21
N LEU A 602 3.28 -19.42 -33.39
CA LEU A 602 3.17 -19.33 -31.92
C LEU A 602 4.36 -18.58 -31.29
N TYR A 603 5.58 -18.95 -31.69
CA TYR A 603 6.81 -18.33 -31.17
C TYR A 603 6.92 -16.86 -31.58
N SER A 604 6.64 -16.54 -32.84
CA SER A 604 6.63 -15.17 -33.35
C SER A 604 5.63 -14.29 -32.61
N GLY A 605 4.40 -14.80 -32.40
CA GLY A 605 3.36 -14.11 -31.65
C GLY A 605 3.76 -13.83 -30.18
N ARG A 606 4.46 -14.75 -29.52
CA ARG A 606 5.01 -14.56 -28.17
C ARG A 606 6.08 -13.47 -28.10
N ILE A 607 7.04 -13.44 -29.03
CA ILE A 607 8.08 -12.39 -29.05
C ILE A 607 7.43 -11.01 -29.23
N ILE A 608 6.45 -10.90 -30.14
CA ILE A 608 5.78 -9.63 -30.48
C ILE A 608 4.88 -9.14 -29.31
N THR A 609 4.11 -10.02 -28.66
CA THR A 609 3.39 -9.67 -27.41
C THR A 609 4.36 -9.26 -26.30
N GLY A 610 5.48 -9.98 -26.17
CA GLY A 610 6.56 -9.66 -25.24
C GLY A 610 7.09 -8.24 -25.41
N MET A 611 7.39 -7.84 -26.65
CA MET A 611 7.85 -6.47 -26.95
C MET A 611 6.84 -5.39 -26.50
N GLY A 612 5.54 -5.65 -26.67
CA GLY A 612 4.48 -4.77 -26.15
C GLY A 612 4.50 -4.66 -24.61
N CYS A 613 4.59 -5.79 -23.91
CA CYS A 613 4.68 -5.85 -22.44
C CYS A 613 5.94 -5.14 -21.88
N GLY A 614 7.10 -5.36 -22.51
CA GLY A 614 8.38 -4.79 -22.09
C GLY A 614 8.42 -3.26 -22.14
N ALA A 615 7.65 -2.66 -23.05
CA ALA A 615 7.58 -1.21 -23.24
C ALA A 615 6.54 -0.52 -22.33
N VAL A 616 5.38 -1.14 -22.09
CA VAL A 616 4.31 -0.58 -21.22
C VAL A 616 4.73 -0.51 -19.76
N SER A 617 5.50 -1.50 -19.29
CA SER A 617 6.03 -1.58 -17.91
C SER A 617 7.02 -0.47 -17.53
N LEU A 618 7.18 0.56 -18.37
CA LEU A 618 8.06 1.71 -18.15
C LEU A 618 7.32 3.06 -17.98
N ALA A 619 6.00 3.03 -17.74
CA ALA A 619 5.12 4.20 -17.77
C ALA A 619 4.40 4.75 -16.48
N VAL A 620 4.49 4.21 -15.23
CA VAL A 620 3.69 4.55 -13.97
C VAL A 620 4.17 4.53 -12.38
N PRO A 621 4.77 5.46 -11.44
CA PRO A 621 5.51 5.07 -10.19
C PRO A 621 5.16 5.63 -8.71
N CYS A 622 6.06 6.31 -7.89
CA CYS A 622 5.88 7.01 -6.51
C CYS A 622 6.84 8.22 -6.08
N ASP A 623 6.41 9.37 -5.47
CA ASP A 623 7.20 10.47 -4.76
C ASP A 623 6.42 11.40 -3.77
N GLN A 624 6.80 11.53 -2.50
CA GLN A 624 6.07 12.37 -1.52
C GLN A 624 6.38 13.90 -1.41
N HIS A 625 6.98 14.59 -2.38
CA HIS A 625 7.60 15.92 -2.10
C HIS A 625 6.70 17.11 -1.68
N LEU A 626 5.40 17.10 -1.96
CA LEU A 626 4.58 18.33 -1.93
C LEU A 626 4.11 18.90 -0.59
N ILE A 627 4.26 18.18 0.53
CA ILE A 627 3.37 18.36 1.70
C ILE A 627 4.17 18.59 2.98
N SER A 628 4.96 19.67 2.95
CA SER A 628 5.60 20.23 4.14
C SER A 628 4.84 21.48 4.60
N PRO A 629 4.35 21.54 5.86
CA PRO A 629 3.68 22.75 6.38
C PRO A 629 4.64 23.96 6.46
N TYR A 630 5.96 23.74 6.46
CA TYR A 630 6.97 24.81 6.47
C TYR A 630 6.77 25.82 5.34
N ASN A 631 6.49 25.40 4.11
CA ASN A 631 6.37 26.33 2.97
C ASN A 631 5.08 27.18 3.00
N ILE A 632 4.11 26.78 3.83
CA ILE A 632 2.89 27.54 4.10
C ILE A 632 3.10 28.52 5.27
N ILE A 633 3.82 28.08 6.31
CA ILE A 633 4.18 28.91 7.48
C ILE A 633 5.21 29.99 7.11
N ALA A 634 6.26 29.63 6.36
CA ALA A 634 7.26 30.59 5.87
C ALA A 634 6.63 31.63 4.93
N ALA A 635 5.78 31.19 3.98
CA ALA A 635 5.09 32.11 3.08
C ALA A 635 4.10 33.04 3.81
N SER A 636 3.45 32.59 4.89
CA SER A 636 2.59 33.45 5.70
C SER A 636 3.40 34.40 6.60
N HIS A 637 4.50 33.95 7.23
CA HIS A 637 5.41 34.82 7.98
C HIS A 637 6.02 35.93 7.11
N ILE A 638 6.54 35.59 5.92
CA ILE A 638 7.09 36.58 4.97
C ILE A 638 6.01 37.59 4.54
N LYS A 639 4.76 37.14 4.34
CA LYS A 639 3.65 38.03 3.98
C LYS A 639 3.20 38.91 5.16
N VAL A 640 3.18 38.40 6.39
CA VAL A 640 2.91 39.18 7.61
C VAL A 640 4.02 40.19 7.90
N MET A 641 5.29 39.83 7.73
CA MET A 641 6.42 40.75 7.86
C MET A 641 6.36 41.87 6.81
N ARG A 642 6.10 41.54 5.53
CA ARG A 642 5.90 42.55 4.47
C ARG A 642 4.69 43.45 4.74
N ILE A 643 3.59 42.92 5.30
CA ILE A 643 2.41 43.73 5.66
C ILE A 643 2.70 44.64 6.87
N LYS A 644 3.43 44.18 7.90
CA LYS A 644 3.86 45.02 9.02
C LYS A 644 4.82 46.12 8.57
N SER A 645 5.82 45.78 7.75
CA SER A 645 6.74 46.75 7.13
C SER A 645 5.98 47.79 6.30
N ALA A 646 5.12 47.37 5.37
CA ALA A 646 4.34 48.27 4.53
C ALA A 646 3.37 49.16 5.33
N ARG A 647 2.77 48.66 6.43
CA ARG A 647 1.98 49.50 7.35
C ARG A 647 2.85 50.51 8.09
N GLY A 648 4.01 50.10 8.62
CA GLY A 648 4.95 51.02 9.28
C GLY A 648 5.37 52.18 8.37
N THR A 649 5.80 51.89 7.14
CA THR A 649 6.18 52.91 6.15
C THR A 649 5.00 53.81 5.76
N LYS A 650 3.76 53.31 5.79
CA LYS A 650 2.57 54.11 5.48
C LYS A 650 2.08 54.97 6.65
N VAL A 651 2.31 54.55 7.90
CA VAL A 651 2.03 55.35 9.09
C VAL A 651 3.06 56.47 9.25
N ALA A 652 4.35 56.20 9.05
CA ALA A 652 5.40 57.24 9.05
C ALA A 652 5.07 58.36 8.06
N ARG A 653 4.81 58.03 6.79
CA ARG A 653 4.42 59.00 5.74
C ARG A 653 3.06 59.69 5.95
N LEU A 654 2.27 59.27 6.94
CA LEU A 654 1.04 59.97 7.33
C LEU A 654 1.26 60.91 8.53
N ALA A 655 2.23 60.63 9.40
CA ALA A 655 2.72 61.57 10.40
C ALA A 655 3.53 62.72 9.74
N ASP A 656 4.46 62.39 8.83
CA ASP A 656 5.20 63.37 8.03
C ASP A 656 4.28 64.32 7.22
N ALA A 657 3.04 63.90 6.97
CA ALA A 657 2.03 64.64 6.22
C ALA A 657 0.99 65.38 7.11
N SER A 658 0.93 65.11 8.41
CA SER A 658 0.11 65.88 9.36
C SER A 658 0.82 67.14 9.85
N ASP A 659 2.14 67.08 10.01
CA ASP A 659 2.93 68.15 10.63
C ASP A 659 3.22 69.33 9.67
N SER A 660 2.79 69.25 8.41
CA SER A 660 3.08 70.25 7.38
C SER A 660 1.91 71.22 7.07
N LYS A 661 0.95 71.41 8.00
CA LYS A 661 -0.19 72.33 7.83
C LYS A 661 -0.57 73.14 9.08
N THR A 662 0.32 74.05 9.47
CA THR A 662 -0.01 75.20 10.33
C THR A 662 0.46 76.51 9.65
N PRO A 663 -0.45 77.29 9.04
CA PRO A 663 -0.18 78.66 8.65
C PRO A 663 -0.67 79.63 9.74
N ASP A 664 0.23 80.39 10.34
CA ASP A 664 -0.09 81.59 11.13
C ASP A 664 1.07 82.59 11.02
N ASN A 665 0.73 83.84 10.64
CA ASN A 665 1.61 84.97 10.27
C ASN A 665 2.45 84.78 8.99
#